data_AF-A0A4Z1HSG2-F1
#
_entry.id   AF-A0A4Z1HSG2-F1
#
_cell.length_a   1.000
_cell.length_b   1.000
_cell.length_c   1.000
_cell.angle_alpha   90.00
_cell.angle_beta   90.00
_cell.angle_gamma   90.00
#
_symmetry.space_group_name_H-M   'P 1'
#
loop_
_entity.id
_entity.type
_entity.pdbx_description
1 polymer ?
#
loop_
_entity_poly.entity_id
_entity_poly.type
_entity_poly.pdbx_seq_one_letter_code
_entity_poly.pdbx_strand_id
1 'polypeptide(L)'
;MTQDMESLKKNNSEKDQEWARPSLSDFNPEVDNLIFQQIECEEGTYDGGKATVKLFGVTETGHSVMLHVKDFLHYLYVAAPVSFTHKDCEPYKMFLDSQVGMHTPAINSVSVVLRENLYGFTGNKQHAYIKITVTDPKYINKVRTTIEEGKANWKGMWRNDGNGILTFDSIQYVLRFMVDVKIYGMSWVEVEAKKYEIVPEHNRQSNCQIEAVVTYRDLIAHKPEGEWAKMAPLRILSFDIECAGRKGIFPEANQDPVIQIANIVTRYGEKKPFVRNVFCLDPTSLIVNTQIREFKKEETMLSKWRDFLEEVDPDIIIGYNIANFDFPYLLDRADHLKIKNFSQWTRLKSIHSQAKTSNFSSKQMGNRDTKATNTNGRLQLDLLQLVQRDHQLRSYTLNSVCAQFLGEQKEDVHHTMITELFNGTPESRRRLAVYCLKNAFLPQRLMDKLSCLENYTEMARVTGVPFNFLLSRGQQIKFISQLFRKALEQKLVIPNLSSNSSEEQYEGATVIEPTRGYYSVPIATLDFASLYPSIIQAHNLCYTTLLKKDVVEALKLEKDEDYIVTPNGDMFVTTKQRKGLLTQILEELLTARKQAKRELAVETDPFKKAVLNGRQLALKISANSVYGLTGATVGKVPCLPIASSTTSYGRKMIEKKKAEVEAKYTIANGYSHDAQVIYGDTDSVMVKFGVKELAEAMKLEEEAAQ
;
A
#
# COMPACT_ATOMS: atom_id res chain seq x y z
N MET A 1 29.40 24.35 6.70
CA MET A 1 28.13 25.13 6.72
C MET A 1 28.31 26.64 6.90
N THR A 2 29.52 27.18 6.90
CA THR A 2 29.74 28.65 6.97
C THR A 2 29.70 29.34 5.60
N GLN A 3 29.87 28.62 4.48
CA GLN A 3 29.97 29.24 3.15
C GLN A 3 28.64 29.46 2.41
N ASP A 4 27.51 28.97 2.93
CA ASP A 4 26.19 29.18 2.32
C ASP A 4 25.28 30.08 3.17
N MET A 5 25.87 30.83 4.11
CA MET A 5 25.18 31.73 5.03
C MET A 5 25.06 33.18 4.53
N GLU A 6 25.93 33.61 3.60
CA GLU A 6 25.90 35.00 3.09
C GLU A 6 24.82 35.23 2.03
N SER A 7 24.51 34.21 1.22
CA SER A 7 23.42 34.25 0.24
C SER A 7 22.03 34.25 0.90
N LEU A 8 21.91 33.69 2.11
CA LEU A 8 20.67 33.56 2.89
C LEU A 8 20.23 34.85 3.59
N LYS A 9 21.09 35.87 3.68
CA LYS A 9 20.76 37.14 4.36
C LYS A 9 19.75 38.01 3.59
N LYS A 10 19.53 37.78 2.29
CA LYS A 10 18.73 38.71 1.47
C LYS A 10 17.24 38.41 1.40
N ASN A 11 16.77 37.15 1.50
CA ASN A 11 15.37 36.79 1.16
C ASN A 11 14.67 35.78 2.11
N ASN A 12 14.96 35.73 3.41
CA ASN A 12 14.10 34.95 4.32
C ASN A 12 14.12 35.55 5.72
N SER A 13 13.16 36.44 5.98
CA SER A 13 12.94 36.97 7.33
C SER A 13 11.89 36.10 8.04
N GLU A 14 11.90 36.06 9.37
CA GLU A 14 10.91 35.35 10.20
C GLU A 14 9.43 35.70 9.90
N LYS A 15 9.18 36.73 9.07
CA LYS A 15 7.84 37.24 8.71
C LYS A 15 7.09 36.43 7.65
N ASP A 16 7.73 35.48 6.97
CA ASP A 16 7.10 34.68 5.89
C ASP A 16 6.52 33.32 6.37
N GLN A 17 6.42 33.11 7.69
CA GLN A 17 5.94 31.87 8.33
C GLN A 17 4.40 31.82 8.37
N GLU A 18 3.72 31.95 7.22
CA GLU A 18 2.27 31.81 7.13
C GLU A 18 1.87 30.33 7.28
N TRP A 19 1.17 30.02 8.37
CA TRP A 19 0.77 28.65 8.69
C TRP A 19 -0.46 28.20 7.93
N ALA A 20 -1.51 29.03 7.88
CA ALA A 20 -2.79 28.67 7.28
C ALA A 20 -2.69 28.32 5.79
N ARG A 21 -3.63 27.51 5.30
CA ARG A 21 -3.80 27.29 3.85
C ARG A 21 -4.25 28.58 3.16
N PRO A 22 -3.95 28.76 1.86
CA PRO A 22 -4.49 29.87 1.08
C PRO A 22 -6.01 29.92 1.20
N SER A 23 -6.59 31.11 1.36
CA SER A 23 -8.05 31.28 1.43
C SER A 23 -8.73 30.78 0.15
N LEU A 24 -9.97 30.28 0.28
CA LEU A 24 -10.76 29.72 -0.84
C LEU A 24 -11.12 30.73 -1.95
N SER A 25 -10.84 32.03 -1.79
CA SER A 25 -11.14 33.08 -2.77
C SER A 25 -12.59 33.02 -3.28
N ASP A 26 -12.82 33.05 -4.60
CA ASP A 26 -14.14 33.13 -5.25
C ASP A 26 -14.76 31.76 -5.59
N PHE A 27 -14.35 30.67 -4.92
CA PHE A 27 -14.83 29.32 -5.19
C PHE A 27 -16.37 29.23 -5.15
N ASN A 28 -16.97 28.80 -6.25
CA ASN A 28 -18.41 28.74 -6.44
C ASN A 28 -18.87 27.38 -6.99
N PRO A 29 -19.63 26.58 -6.20
CA PRO A 29 -20.06 25.24 -6.59
C PRO A 29 -21.00 25.19 -7.81
N GLU A 30 -21.57 26.32 -8.21
CA GLU A 30 -22.45 26.41 -9.40
C GLU A 30 -21.68 26.48 -10.72
N VAL A 31 -20.38 26.82 -10.68
CA VAL A 31 -19.57 27.04 -11.88
C VAL A 31 -18.24 26.26 -11.86
N ASP A 32 -17.71 26.00 -10.67
CA ASP A 32 -16.42 25.34 -10.53
C ASP A 32 -16.58 23.81 -10.40
N ASN A 33 -15.71 23.06 -11.09
CA ASN A 33 -15.58 21.63 -10.85
C ASN A 33 -14.74 21.40 -9.58
N LEU A 34 -15.12 20.44 -8.75
CA LEU A 34 -14.34 20.02 -7.60
C LEU A 34 -13.31 18.97 -8.02
N ILE A 35 -12.07 19.41 -8.30
CA ILE A 35 -10.97 18.56 -8.73
C ILE A 35 -9.89 18.50 -7.66
N PHE A 36 -9.58 17.31 -7.15
CA PHE A 36 -8.56 17.14 -6.11
C PHE A 36 -7.89 15.76 -6.15
N GLN A 37 -6.65 15.69 -5.65
CA GLN A 37 -5.97 14.42 -5.43
C GLN A 37 -6.43 13.85 -4.10
N GLN A 38 -7.08 12.69 -4.12
CA GLN A 38 -7.46 11.99 -2.88
C GLN A 38 -6.22 11.35 -2.26
N ILE A 39 -6.01 11.55 -0.95
CA ILE A 39 -4.91 10.97 -0.18
C ILE A 39 -5.40 9.84 0.73
N GLU A 40 -6.62 9.97 1.27
CA GLU A 40 -7.22 8.99 2.16
C GLU A 40 -8.69 8.76 1.80
N CYS A 41 -9.10 7.50 1.96
CA CYS A 41 -10.46 7.03 1.71
C CYS A 41 -10.89 6.18 2.91
N GLU A 42 -11.94 6.60 3.61
CA GLU A 42 -12.44 5.89 4.79
C GLU A 42 -13.96 5.74 4.76
N GLU A 43 -14.45 4.76 5.53
CA GLU A 43 -15.87 4.59 5.79
C GLU A 43 -16.33 5.63 6.81
N GLY A 44 -17.50 6.22 6.59
CA GLY A 44 -18.10 7.18 7.51
C GLY A 44 -19.62 7.20 7.41
N THR A 45 -20.23 8.22 8.03
CA THR A 45 -21.67 8.43 7.97
C THR A 45 -22.04 9.87 7.62
N TYR A 46 -23.19 10.04 6.97
CA TYR A 46 -23.79 11.33 6.60
C TYR A 46 -25.32 11.24 6.72
N ASP A 47 -26.04 12.38 6.72
CA ASP A 47 -27.51 12.47 6.67
C ASP A 47 -28.26 11.48 7.62
N GLY A 48 -28.15 11.71 8.93
CA GLY A 48 -28.85 10.88 9.93
C GLY A 48 -28.21 9.51 10.17
N GLY A 49 -26.92 9.35 9.87
CA GLY A 49 -26.16 8.13 10.17
C GLY A 49 -26.10 7.11 9.04
N LYS A 50 -26.54 7.46 7.83
CA LYS A 50 -26.41 6.60 6.65
C LYS A 50 -24.94 6.46 6.26
N ALA A 51 -24.53 5.26 5.85
CA ALA A 51 -23.16 5.01 5.44
C ALA A 51 -22.77 5.84 4.21
N THR A 52 -21.54 6.36 4.24
CA THR A 52 -20.91 7.10 3.15
C THR A 52 -19.44 6.71 3.07
N VAL A 53 -18.81 6.95 1.93
CA VAL A 53 -17.35 6.96 1.84
C VAL A 53 -16.88 8.41 1.98
N LYS A 54 -15.84 8.65 2.76
CA LYS A 54 -15.20 9.97 2.91
C LYS A 54 -13.89 9.97 2.15
N LEU A 55 -13.76 10.87 1.18
CA LEU A 55 -12.51 11.13 0.48
C LEU A 55 -11.87 12.39 1.03
N PHE A 56 -10.66 12.28 1.54
CA PHE A 56 -9.83 13.42 1.92
C PHE A 56 -8.79 13.68 0.85
N GLY A 57 -8.48 14.94 0.60
CA GLY A 57 -7.44 15.27 -0.36
C GLY A 57 -7.21 16.76 -0.52
N VAL A 58 -6.49 17.10 -1.60
CA VAL A 58 -5.99 18.45 -1.83
C VAL A 58 -6.16 18.84 -3.30
N THR A 59 -6.68 20.05 -3.55
CA THR A 59 -6.78 20.62 -4.90
C THR A 59 -5.39 20.98 -5.44
N GLU A 60 -5.29 21.25 -6.73
CA GLU A 60 -4.03 21.73 -7.33
C GLU A 60 -3.55 23.07 -6.76
N THR A 61 -4.48 23.90 -6.28
CA THR A 61 -4.20 25.19 -5.63
C THR A 61 -3.91 25.07 -4.13
N GLY A 62 -3.94 23.86 -3.57
CA GLY A 62 -3.56 23.60 -2.18
C GLY A 62 -4.69 23.72 -1.16
N HIS A 63 -5.95 23.65 -1.58
CA HIS A 63 -7.10 23.63 -0.66
C HIS A 63 -7.40 22.22 -0.16
N SER A 64 -7.63 22.06 1.14
CA SER A 64 -8.02 20.77 1.71
C SER A 64 -9.51 20.49 1.48
N VAL A 65 -9.81 19.25 1.09
CA VAL A 65 -11.15 18.78 0.71
C VAL A 65 -11.52 17.57 1.54
N MET A 66 -12.76 17.55 2.04
CA MET A 66 -13.44 16.32 2.44
C MET A 66 -14.73 16.16 1.61
N LEU A 67 -14.81 15.09 0.84
CA LEU A 67 -15.97 14.77 0.02
C LEU A 67 -16.70 13.55 0.59
N HIS A 68 -17.97 13.72 0.96
CA HIS A 68 -18.89 12.64 1.28
C HIS A 68 -19.45 12.04 -0.01
N VAL A 69 -19.14 10.78 -0.29
CA VAL A 69 -19.64 10.03 -1.44
C VAL A 69 -20.76 9.07 -1.01
N LYS A 70 -22.01 9.47 -1.26
CA LYS A 70 -23.23 8.76 -0.83
C LYS A 70 -23.73 7.73 -1.85
N ASP A 71 -24.73 6.97 -1.43
CA ASP A 71 -25.53 6.01 -2.22
C ASP A 71 -24.79 4.76 -2.73
N PHE A 72 -23.54 4.54 -2.32
CA PHE A 72 -22.82 3.32 -2.63
C PHE A 72 -23.15 2.21 -1.62
N LEU A 73 -23.85 1.16 -2.07
CA LEU A 73 -24.27 0.05 -1.22
C LEU A 73 -23.34 -1.16 -1.37
N HIS A 74 -22.95 -1.75 -0.24
CA HIS A 74 -22.12 -2.97 -0.24
C HIS A 74 -22.93 -4.20 -0.67
N TYR A 75 -22.27 -5.19 -1.23
CA TYR A 75 -22.93 -6.39 -1.73
C TYR A 75 -22.04 -7.63 -1.69
N LEU A 76 -22.69 -8.79 -1.78
CA LEU A 76 -22.06 -10.10 -1.97
C LEU A 76 -22.82 -10.92 -3.02
N TYR A 77 -22.21 -12.02 -3.46
CA TYR A 77 -22.86 -12.98 -4.36
C TYR A 77 -22.96 -14.37 -3.76
N VAL A 78 -23.97 -15.11 -4.19
CA VAL A 78 -24.20 -16.54 -3.91
C VAL A 78 -24.62 -17.21 -5.22
N ALA A 79 -24.17 -18.43 -5.47
CA ALA A 79 -24.63 -19.17 -6.65
C ALA A 79 -26.15 -19.42 -6.57
N ALA A 80 -26.89 -19.09 -7.65
CA ALA A 80 -28.33 -19.27 -7.68
C ALA A 80 -28.67 -20.75 -7.97
N PRO A 81 -29.55 -21.39 -7.18
CA PRO A 81 -30.10 -22.69 -7.50
C PRO A 81 -30.83 -22.66 -8.86
N VAL A 82 -30.86 -23.78 -9.59
CA VAL A 82 -31.46 -23.85 -10.94
C VAL A 82 -32.93 -23.41 -10.97
N SER A 83 -33.65 -23.63 -9.87
CA SER A 83 -35.05 -23.24 -9.71
C SER A 83 -35.27 -21.80 -9.26
N PHE A 84 -34.22 -21.05 -8.91
CA PHE A 84 -34.34 -19.68 -8.42
C PHE A 84 -34.48 -18.68 -9.57
N THR A 85 -35.60 -17.96 -9.61
CA THR A 85 -35.93 -17.02 -10.69
C THR A 85 -36.05 -15.58 -10.20
N HIS A 86 -36.24 -14.64 -11.12
CA HIS A 86 -36.50 -13.23 -10.76
C HIS A 86 -37.74 -13.05 -9.86
N LYS A 87 -38.75 -13.92 -9.99
CA LYS A 87 -39.96 -13.87 -9.15
C LYS A 87 -39.69 -14.23 -7.69
N ASP A 88 -38.60 -14.94 -7.43
CA ASP A 88 -38.20 -15.39 -6.10
C ASP A 88 -37.38 -14.33 -5.34
N CYS A 89 -36.94 -13.26 -6.00
CA CYS A 89 -36.05 -12.25 -5.41
C CYS A 89 -36.67 -11.53 -4.20
N GLU A 90 -37.88 -10.98 -4.33
CA GLU A 90 -38.53 -10.27 -3.22
C GLU A 90 -38.94 -11.22 -2.07
N PRO A 91 -39.56 -12.40 -2.34
CA PRO A 91 -39.79 -13.39 -1.29
C PRO A 91 -38.51 -13.84 -0.56
N TYR A 92 -37.41 -14.06 -1.29
CA TYR A 92 -36.14 -14.44 -0.70
C TYR A 92 -35.53 -13.30 0.12
N LYS A 93 -35.63 -12.04 -0.33
CA LYS A 93 -35.21 -10.87 0.43
C LYS A 93 -35.92 -10.82 1.79
N MET A 94 -37.25 -10.93 1.81
CA MET A 94 -38.03 -10.93 3.06
C MET A 94 -37.60 -12.08 3.98
N PHE A 95 -37.43 -13.28 3.43
CA PHE A 95 -36.96 -14.43 4.20
C PHE A 95 -35.56 -14.18 4.77
N LEU A 96 -34.59 -13.76 3.95
CA LEU A 96 -33.23 -13.51 4.38
C LEU A 96 -33.16 -12.45 5.48
N ASP A 97 -33.91 -11.35 5.32
CA ASP A 97 -33.97 -10.29 6.32
C ASP A 97 -34.50 -10.83 7.67
N SER A 98 -35.51 -11.70 7.65
CA SER A 98 -36.03 -12.36 8.85
C SER A 98 -34.99 -13.28 9.53
N GLN A 99 -34.16 -13.97 8.74
CA GLN A 99 -33.11 -14.86 9.27
C GLN A 99 -31.91 -14.10 9.84
N VAL A 100 -31.56 -12.96 9.23
CA VAL A 100 -30.52 -12.07 9.75
C VAL A 100 -30.96 -11.47 11.09
N GLY A 101 -32.28 -11.30 11.29
CA GLY A 101 -32.89 -11.03 12.59
C GLY A 101 -32.46 -9.70 13.20
N MET A 102 -32.41 -8.65 12.39
CA MET A 102 -32.09 -7.29 12.84
C MET A 102 -33.35 -6.46 13.04
N HIS A 103 -33.32 -5.51 13.98
CA HIS A 103 -34.46 -4.63 14.25
C HIS A 103 -34.79 -3.71 13.07
N THR A 104 -33.80 -3.39 12.25
CA THR A 104 -33.93 -2.61 11.01
C THR A 104 -33.63 -3.49 9.81
N PRO A 105 -34.27 -3.27 8.65
CA PRO A 105 -33.99 -4.04 7.45
C PRO A 105 -32.51 -3.99 7.07
N ALA A 106 -31.87 -5.16 7.00
CA ALA A 106 -30.46 -5.32 6.66
C ALA A 106 -30.26 -5.46 5.15
N ILE A 107 -31.25 -6.03 4.45
CA ILE A 107 -31.18 -6.29 3.00
C ILE A 107 -31.86 -5.17 2.21
N ASN A 108 -31.10 -4.50 1.35
CA ASN A 108 -31.62 -3.48 0.44
C ASN A 108 -32.28 -4.13 -0.78
N SER A 109 -31.56 -5.02 -1.46
CA SER A 109 -32.03 -5.66 -2.69
C SER A 109 -31.47 -7.05 -2.90
N VAL A 110 -32.24 -7.88 -3.60
CA VAL A 110 -31.85 -9.20 -4.10
C VAL A 110 -32.12 -9.20 -5.59
N SER A 111 -31.14 -9.60 -6.40
CA SER A 111 -31.30 -9.69 -7.86
C SER A 111 -30.53 -10.87 -8.42
N VAL A 112 -30.99 -11.43 -9.53
CA VAL A 112 -30.26 -12.46 -10.27
C VAL A 112 -29.40 -11.81 -11.34
N VAL A 113 -28.12 -12.19 -11.38
CA VAL A 113 -27.14 -11.73 -12.37
C VAL A 113 -26.37 -12.90 -12.95
N LEU A 114 -25.91 -12.78 -14.21
CA LEU A 114 -25.03 -13.75 -14.82
C LEU A 114 -23.56 -13.43 -14.49
N ARG A 115 -22.85 -14.41 -13.93
CA ARG A 115 -21.43 -14.32 -13.55
C ARG A 115 -20.74 -15.65 -13.78
N GLU A 116 -19.42 -15.62 -13.78
CA GLU A 116 -18.59 -16.83 -13.83
C GLU A 116 -17.74 -16.94 -12.55
N ASN A 117 -17.52 -18.16 -12.07
CA ASN A 117 -16.64 -18.38 -10.92
C ASN A 117 -15.19 -18.16 -11.35
N LEU A 118 -14.41 -17.40 -10.56
CA LEU A 118 -12.97 -17.27 -10.77
C LEU A 118 -12.24 -18.63 -10.75
N TYR A 119 -12.71 -19.55 -9.90
CA TYR A 119 -12.00 -20.78 -9.57
C TYR A 119 -12.50 -21.97 -10.40
N GLY A 120 -11.63 -22.45 -11.30
CA GLY A 120 -11.89 -23.57 -12.20
C GLY A 120 -12.53 -23.13 -13.51
N PHE A 121 -12.10 -23.73 -14.62
CA PHE A 121 -12.67 -23.50 -15.94
C PHE A 121 -13.96 -24.30 -16.12
N THR A 122 -15.03 -23.63 -16.58
CA THR A 122 -16.35 -24.26 -16.84
C THR A 122 -16.86 -24.03 -18.27
N GLY A 123 -15.94 -23.83 -19.23
CA GLY A 123 -16.30 -23.64 -20.64
C GLY A 123 -16.74 -22.22 -20.99
N ASN A 124 -16.25 -21.20 -20.28
CA ASN A 124 -16.62 -19.78 -20.45
C ASN A 124 -18.14 -19.51 -20.31
N LYS A 125 -18.85 -20.38 -19.58
CA LYS A 125 -20.30 -20.25 -19.35
C LYS A 125 -20.55 -19.42 -18.10
N GLN A 126 -21.43 -18.43 -18.23
CA GLN A 126 -21.95 -17.70 -17.08
C GLN A 126 -23.12 -18.47 -16.47
N HIS A 127 -23.14 -18.50 -15.15
CA HIS A 127 -24.21 -19.08 -14.35
C HIS A 127 -24.98 -17.97 -13.63
N ALA A 128 -26.19 -18.29 -13.22
CA ALA A 128 -26.99 -17.38 -12.41
C ALA A 128 -26.40 -17.29 -10.99
N TYR A 129 -26.24 -16.06 -10.51
CA TYR A 129 -25.85 -15.72 -9.14
C TYR A 129 -26.87 -14.76 -8.55
N ILE A 130 -27.14 -14.92 -7.27
CA ILE A 130 -27.94 -13.99 -6.48
C ILE A 130 -26.99 -12.91 -5.96
N LYS A 131 -27.19 -11.66 -6.42
CA LYS A 131 -26.55 -10.46 -5.87
C LYS A 131 -27.39 -9.93 -4.73
N ILE A 132 -26.80 -9.87 -3.54
CA ILE A 132 -27.46 -9.42 -2.32
C ILE A 132 -26.78 -8.11 -1.90
N THR A 133 -27.55 -7.03 -1.86
CA THR A 133 -27.08 -5.70 -1.47
C THR A 133 -27.60 -5.37 -0.09
N VAL A 134 -26.74 -4.86 0.79
CA VAL A 134 -27.10 -4.50 2.17
C VAL A 134 -27.41 -3.01 2.29
N THR A 135 -28.27 -2.64 3.26
CA THR A 135 -28.63 -1.25 3.56
C THR A 135 -27.49 -0.47 4.22
N ASP A 136 -26.63 -1.17 4.96
CA ASP A 136 -25.47 -0.63 5.66
C ASP A 136 -24.31 -1.63 5.56
N PRO A 137 -23.08 -1.21 5.20
CA PRO A 137 -21.92 -2.08 5.06
C PRO A 137 -21.63 -2.92 6.30
N LYS A 138 -21.97 -2.46 7.52
CA LYS A 138 -21.76 -3.24 8.76
C LYS A 138 -22.52 -4.57 8.78
N TYR A 139 -23.60 -4.69 8.01
CA TYR A 139 -24.40 -5.92 7.94
C TYR A 139 -23.78 -7.00 7.04
N ILE A 140 -22.82 -6.66 6.18
CA ILE A 140 -22.32 -7.56 5.13
C ILE A 140 -21.78 -8.88 5.69
N ASN A 141 -21.04 -8.82 6.80
CA ASN A 141 -20.45 -10.02 7.41
C ASN A 141 -21.51 -10.88 8.07
N LYS A 142 -22.48 -10.27 8.75
CA LYS A 142 -23.57 -11.01 9.37
C LYS A 142 -24.42 -11.72 8.33
N VAL A 143 -24.80 -11.02 7.26
CA VAL A 143 -25.55 -11.61 6.13
C VAL A 143 -24.77 -12.77 5.52
N ARG A 144 -23.46 -12.59 5.29
CA ARG A 144 -22.58 -13.65 4.77
C ARG A 144 -22.57 -14.88 5.68
N THR A 145 -22.32 -14.70 6.97
CA THR A 145 -22.30 -15.80 7.95
C THR A 145 -23.66 -16.51 8.03
N THR A 146 -24.78 -15.79 8.02
CA THR A 146 -26.12 -16.39 7.99
C THR A 146 -26.34 -17.29 6.76
N ILE A 147 -25.77 -16.92 5.61
CA ILE A 147 -25.82 -17.73 4.39
C ILE A 147 -24.88 -18.94 4.51
N GLU A 148 -23.62 -18.73 4.89
CA GLU A 148 -22.60 -19.78 4.99
C GLU A 148 -23.01 -20.87 5.99
N GLU A 149 -23.63 -20.51 7.12
CA GLU A 149 -24.15 -21.45 8.12
C GLU A 149 -25.43 -22.19 7.67
N GLY A 150 -25.95 -21.92 6.47
CA GLY A 150 -27.14 -22.55 5.92
C GLY A 150 -28.47 -22.04 6.49
N LYS A 151 -28.45 -21.08 7.43
CA LYS A 151 -29.67 -20.48 8.01
C LYS A 151 -30.51 -19.75 6.95
N ALA A 152 -29.88 -19.25 5.90
CA ALA A 152 -30.56 -18.64 4.75
C ALA A 152 -30.93 -19.64 3.62
N ASN A 153 -30.99 -20.95 3.88
CA ASN A 153 -31.37 -21.95 2.88
C ASN A 153 -32.90 -21.97 2.64
N TRP A 154 -33.38 -20.95 1.92
CA TRP A 154 -34.80 -20.77 1.62
C TRP A 154 -35.37 -21.97 0.86
N LYS A 155 -36.48 -22.54 1.37
CA LYS A 155 -37.15 -23.72 0.81
C LYS A 155 -36.23 -24.94 0.61
N GLY A 156 -35.07 -24.99 1.28
CA GLY A 156 -34.08 -26.07 1.09
C GLY A 156 -33.49 -26.12 -0.33
N MET A 157 -33.41 -24.99 -1.03
CA MET A 157 -32.95 -24.93 -2.43
C MET A 157 -31.45 -25.22 -2.61
N TRP A 158 -30.62 -24.98 -1.60
CA TRP A 158 -29.21 -25.34 -1.61
C TRP A 158 -29.02 -26.73 -1.01
N ARG A 159 -28.10 -27.50 -1.59
CA ARG A 159 -27.72 -28.82 -1.06
C ARG A 159 -27.11 -28.65 0.34
N ASN A 160 -27.57 -29.45 1.29
CA ASN A 160 -27.04 -29.48 2.64
C ASN A 160 -26.06 -30.67 2.76
N ASP A 161 -24.83 -30.47 2.30
CA ASP A 161 -23.76 -31.48 2.30
C ASP A 161 -22.79 -31.32 3.50
N GLY A 162 -23.12 -30.45 4.47
CA GLY A 162 -22.28 -30.14 5.62
C GLY A 162 -21.19 -29.09 5.34
N ASN A 163 -21.00 -28.65 4.10
CA ASN A 163 -19.97 -27.65 3.73
C ASN A 163 -20.49 -26.20 3.75
N GLY A 164 -21.75 -25.98 4.15
CA GLY A 164 -22.38 -24.66 4.12
C GLY A 164 -22.65 -24.14 2.71
N ILE A 165 -23.19 -22.92 2.60
CA ILE A 165 -23.43 -22.27 1.31
C ILE A 165 -22.25 -21.36 0.97
N LEU A 166 -21.52 -21.67 -0.10
CA LEU A 166 -20.39 -20.86 -0.56
C LEU A 166 -20.84 -19.46 -0.99
N THR A 167 -20.21 -18.44 -0.42
CA THR A 167 -20.40 -17.04 -0.78
C THR A 167 -19.20 -16.51 -1.56
N PHE A 168 -19.40 -15.39 -2.25
CA PHE A 168 -18.39 -14.81 -3.13
C PHE A 168 -18.17 -13.32 -2.82
N ASP A 169 -17.08 -12.77 -3.33
CA ASP A 169 -16.67 -11.37 -3.28
C ASP A 169 -16.51 -10.81 -1.85
N SER A 170 -15.74 -11.51 -1.02
CA SER A 170 -15.40 -11.07 0.35
C SER A 170 -14.29 -10.02 0.37
N ILE A 171 -14.67 -8.74 0.32
CA ILE A 171 -13.78 -7.59 0.31
C ILE A 171 -14.30 -6.46 1.21
N GLN A 172 -13.40 -5.62 1.74
CA GLN A 172 -13.74 -4.47 2.58
C GLN A 172 -14.53 -3.42 1.80
N TYR A 173 -15.47 -2.73 2.47
CA TYR A 173 -16.39 -1.77 1.84
C TYR A 173 -15.67 -0.66 1.07
N VAL A 174 -14.66 -0.02 1.67
CA VAL A 174 -13.86 1.01 1.01
C VAL A 174 -13.15 0.48 -0.25
N LEU A 175 -12.56 -0.71 -0.17
CA LEU A 175 -11.87 -1.29 -1.32
C LEU A 175 -12.87 -1.73 -2.40
N ARG A 176 -14.07 -2.21 -2.02
CA ARG A 176 -15.19 -2.47 -2.93
C ARG A 176 -15.59 -1.21 -3.68
N PHE A 177 -15.78 -0.10 -2.97
CA PHE A 177 -16.07 1.21 -3.56
C PHE A 177 -14.99 1.63 -4.57
N MET A 178 -13.71 1.57 -4.18
CA MET A 178 -12.60 1.96 -5.06
C MET A 178 -12.48 1.07 -6.31
N VAL A 179 -12.78 -0.22 -6.20
CA VAL A 179 -12.79 -1.16 -7.34
C VAL A 179 -13.94 -0.80 -8.30
N ASP A 180 -15.16 -0.65 -7.78
CA ASP A 180 -16.36 -0.45 -8.60
C ASP A 180 -16.40 0.93 -9.27
N VAL A 181 -15.93 1.97 -8.58
CA VAL A 181 -15.86 3.35 -9.09
C VAL A 181 -14.53 3.63 -9.81
N LYS A 182 -13.64 2.64 -9.91
CA LYS A 182 -12.34 2.72 -10.59
C LYS A 182 -11.40 3.80 -10.03
N ILE A 183 -11.52 4.12 -8.75
CA ILE A 183 -10.60 5.03 -8.03
C ILE A 183 -9.36 4.24 -7.62
N TYR A 184 -8.18 4.81 -7.84
CA TYR A 184 -6.90 4.24 -7.41
C TYR A 184 -6.36 5.03 -6.21
N GLY A 185 -5.41 4.45 -5.47
CA GLY A 185 -4.77 5.19 -4.37
C GLY A 185 -4.00 6.40 -4.91
N MET A 186 -4.08 7.55 -4.23
CA MET A 186 -3.38 8.78 -4.63
C MET A 186 -3.72 9.27 -6.04
N SER A 187 -4.92 8.94 -6.56
CA SER A 187 -5.39 9.41 -7.87
C SER A 187 -6.18 10.72 -7.76
N TRP A 188 -6.34 11.39 -8.89
CA TRP A 188 -7.22 12.55 -8.99
C TRP A 188 -8.67 12.10 -9.14
N VAL A 189 -9.57 12.84 -8.51
CA VAL A 189 -11.01 12.69 -8.67
C VAL A 189 -11.62 14.04 -8.99
N GLU A 190 -12.74 14.01 -9.70
CA GLU A 190 -13.46 15.19 -10.16
C GLU A 190 -14.95 15.02 -9.93
N VAL A 191 -15.60 16.12 -9.56
CA VAL A 191 -17.06 16.26 -9.63
C VAL A 191 -17.36 17.54 -10.40
N GLU A 192 -18.19 17.42 -11.43
CA GLU A 192 -18.61 18.58 -12.23
C GLU A 192 -19.41 19.57 -11.38
N ALA A 193 -19.33 20.85 -11.73
CA ALA A 193 -20.15 21.90 -11.14
C ALA A 193 -21.64 21.50 -11.09
N LYS A 194 -22.35 21.96 -10.05
CA LYS A 194 -23.78 21.66 -9.79
C LYS A 194 -24.12 20.21 -9.42
N LYS A 195 -23.17 19.27 -9.52
CA LYS A 195 -23.40 17.87 -9.13
C LYS A 195 -23.01 17.55 -7.69
N TYR A 196 -22.32 18.47 -7.01
CA TYR A 196 -22.04 18.38 -5.59
C TYR A 196 -22.70 19.52 -4.82
N GLU A 197 -22.98 19.27 -3.55
CA GLU A 197 -23.53 20.26 -2.64
C GLU A 197 -22.51 20.55 -1.55
N ILE A 198 -22.29 21.84 -1.24
CA ILE A 198 -21.45 22.23 -0.11
C ILE A 198 -22.20 21.96 1.19
N VAL A 199 -21.53 21.30 2.13
CA VAL A 199 -22.11 20.99 3.45
C VAL A 199 -22.22 22.29 4.25
N PRO A 200 -23.43 22.66 4.72
CA PRO A 200 -23.62 23.85 5.55
C PRO A 200 -22.77 23.82 6.82
N GLU A 201 -22.29 24.98 7.26
CA GLU A 201 -21.32 25.10 8.37
C GLU A 201 -21.71 24.32 9.64
N HIS A 202 -22.99 24.39 10.03
CA HIS A 202 -23.53 23.71 11.21
C HIS A 202 -23.56 22.17 11.10
N ASN A 203 -23.50 21.62 9.87
CA ASN A 203 -23.51 20.19 9.59
C ASN A 203 -22.11 19.64 9.25
N ARG A 204 -21.09 20.50 9.21
CA ARG A 204 -19.73 20.10 8.85
C ARG A 204 -19.13 19.16 9.88
N GLN A 205 -18.59 18.04 9.41
CA GLN A 205 -17.89 17.06 10.24
C GLN A 205 -16.39 17.32 10.29
N SER A 206 -15.85 18.09 9.33
CA SER A 206 -14.41 18.29 9.16
C SER A 206 -13.95 19.73 9.41
N ASN A 207 -12.63 19.88 9.56
CA ASN A 207 -11.93 21.17 9.52
C ASN A 207 -11.26 21.47 8.16
N CYS A 208 -11.58 20.71 7.11
CA CYS A 208 -11.07 20.99 5.75
C CYS A 208 -11.53 22.38 5.28
N GLN A 209 -10.97 22.91 4.19
CA GLN A 209 -11.51 24.15 3.62
C GLN A 209 -12.83 23.89 2.90
N ILE A 210 -12.88 22.85 2.06
CA ILE A 210 -14.06 22.43 1.32
C ILE A 210 -14.63 21.16 1.97
N GLU A 211 -15.91 21.18 2.33
CA GLU A 211 -16.66 19.99 2.69
C GLU A 211 -17.90 19.89 1.80
N ALA A 212 -17.99 18.82 1.01
CA ALA A 212 -19.03 18.65 0.01
C ALA A 212 -19.61 17.24 0.04
N VAL A 213 -20.80 17.07 -0.55
CA VAL A 213 -21.46 15.77 -0.72
C VAL A 213 -21.82 15.54 -2.18
N VAL A 214 -21.65 14.30 -2.64
CA VAL A 214 -21.98 13.86 -4.00
C VAL A 214 -22.44 12.41 -3.99
N THR A 215 -23.29 12.02 -4.93
CA THR A 215 -23.59 10.59 -5.15
C THR A 215 -22.45 9.90 -5.92
N TYR A 216 -22.14 8.64 -5.61
CA TYR A 216 -21.01 7.94 -6.24
C TYR A 216 -21.08 7.87 -7.77
N ARG A 217 -22.27 8.07 -8.36
CA ARG A 217 -22.50 8.03 -9.82
C ARG A 217 -21.99 9.27 -10.54
N ASP A 218 -21.91 10.41 -9.84
CA ASP A 218 -21.45 11.68 -10.40
C ASP A 218 -19.95 11.93 -10.15
N LEU A 219 -19.29 10.98 -9.47
CA LEU A 219 -17.86 11.02 -9.20
C LEU A 219 -17.07 10.50 -10.41
N ILE A 220 -16.16 11.33 -10.93
CA ILE A 220 -15.25 10.99 -12.02
C ILE A 220 -13.90 10.59 -11.43
N ALA A 221 -13.44 9.38 -11.75
CA ALA A 221 -12.14 8.87 -11.31
C ALA A 221 -11.13 8.94 -12.48
N HIS A 222 -10.09 9.77 -12.33
CA HIS A 222 -9.06 9.92 -13.34
C HIS A 222 -7.97 8.86 -13.18
N LYS A 223 -7.60 8.20 -14.28
CA LYS A 223 -6.46 7.29 -14.29
C LYS A 223 -5.16 8.10 -14.09
N PRO A 224 -4.20 7.63 -13.28
CA PRO A 224 -2.96 8.36 -12.98
C PRO A 224 -1.95 8.28 -14.14
N GLU A 225 -2.33 8.82 -15.30
CA GLU A 225 -1.56 8.82 -16.54
C GLU A 225 -1.64 10.22 -17.18
N GLY A 226 -0.64 10.59 -17.98
CA GLY A 226 -0.60 11.91 -18.63
C GLY A 226 -0.64 13.05 -17.61
N GLU A 227 -1.56 14.00 -17.80
CA GLU A 227 -1.75 15.15 -16.91
C GLU A 227 -2.17 14.77 -15.48
N TRP A 228 -2.86 13.63 -15.31
CA TRP A 228 -3.37 13.14 -14.03
C TRP A 228 -2.33 12.33 -13.24
N ALA A 229 -1.11 12.18 -13.78
CA ALA A 229 0.02 11.64 -13.03
C ALA A 229 0.64 12.65 -12.06
N LYS A 230 0.27 13.94 -12.15
CA LYS A 230 0.75 15.00 -11.26
C LYS A 230 0.39 14.76 -9.79
N MET A 231 1.07 15.47 -8.90
CA MET A 231 0.85 15.44 -7.46
C MET A 231 0.33 16.81 -7.00
N ALA A 232 -0.61 16.82 -6.07
CA ALA A 232 -1.05 18.03 -5.40
C ALA A 232 0.07 18.61 -4.52
N PRO A 233 0.05 19.91 -4.18
CA PRO A 233 1.02 20.55 -3.29
C PRO A 233 0.75 20.15 -1.82
N LEU A 234 0.99 18.88 -1.50
CA LEU A 234 0.76 18.30 -0.17
C LEU A 234 1.64 19.00 0.88
N ARG A 235 1.07 19.31 2.04
CA ARG A 235 1.80 19.82 3.20
C ARG A 235 2.34 18.66 4.02
N ILE A 236 3.65 18.61 4.19
CA ILE A 236 4.36 17.56 4.90
C ILE A 236 4.90 18.17 6.19
N LEU A 237 4.38 17.71 7.33
CA LEU A 237 4.88 18.07 8.67
C LEU A 237 5.86 16.99 9.12
N SER A 238 7.12 17.37 9.32
CA SER A 238 8.11 16.56 10.02
C SER A 238 8.34 17.14 11.41
N PHE A 239 8.20 16.33 12.46
CA PHE A 239 8.37 16.79 13.83
C PHE A 239 9.18 15.81 14.69
N ASP A 240 9.71 16.32 15.78
CA ASP A 240 10.51 15.60 16.78
C ASP A 240 10.26 16.25 18.16
N ILE A 241 10.27 15.45 19.23
CA ILE A 241 10.09 15.91 20.61
C ILE A 241 11.32 15.64 21.47
N GLU A 242 11.55 16.51 22.45
CA GLU A 242 12.54 16.27 23.50
C GLU A 242 11.87 16.28 24.88
N CYS A 243 12.28 15.33 25.73
CA CYS A 243 11.74 15.15 27.08
C CYS A 243 12.87 15.25 28.11
N ALA A 244 12.61 15.94 29.24
CA ALA A 244 13.57 16.01 30.34
C ALA A 244 13.40 14.80 31.28
N GLY A 245 14.14 13.72 31.01
CA GLY A 245 14.08 12.48 31.78
C GLY A 245 14.92 12.47 33.07
N ARG A 246 14.58 11.55 33.97
CA ARG A 246 15.40 11.16 35.13
C ARG A 246 16.63 10.34 34.70
N LYS A 247 17.75 10.52 35.40
CA LYS A 247 19.02 9.89 35.05
C LYS A 247 18.94 8.35 35.10
N GLY A 248 19.28 7.69 33.99
CA GLY A 248 19.29 6.23 33.88
C GLY A 248 17.92 5.58 33.67
N ILE A 249 16.86 6.37 33.54
CA ILE A 249 15.48 5.89 33.31
C ILE A 249 15.03 6.41 31.94
N PHE A 250 14.44 5.54 31.13
CA PHE A 250 13.85 5.96 29.86
C PHE A 250 12.63 6.85 30.14
N PRO A 251 12.40 7.94 29.39
CA PRO A 251 11.30 8.87 29.69
C PRO A 251 9.93 8.19 29.81
N GLU A 252 9.19 8.54 30.87
CA GLU A 252 7.84 8.07 31.15
C GLU A 252 6.88 9.27 31.13
N ALA A 253 5.83 9.22 30.31
CA ALA A 253 4.94 10.36 30.07
C ALA A 253 4.23 10.89 31.33
N ASN A 254 4.03 10.05 32.35
CA ASN A 254 3.43 10.45 33.63
C ASN A 254 4.42 11.11 34.61
N GLN A 255 5.71 11.18 34.29
CA GLN A 255 6.73 11.74 35.20
C GLN A 255 7.60 12.80 34.51
N ASP A 256 8.05 12.50 33.29
CA ASP A 256 9.06 13.27 32.60
C ASP A 256 8.37 14.25 31.60
N PRO A 257 8.61 15.57 31.67
CA PRO A 257 7.92 16.55 30.84
C PRO A 257 8.47 16.61 29.41
N VAL A 258 7.59 16.94 28.46
CA VAL A 258 7.99 17.40 27.12
C VAL A 258 8.48 18.84 27.26
N ILE A 259 9.70 19.09 26.80
CA ILE A 259 10.37 20.40 26.95
C ILE A 259 10.54 21.13 25.62
N GLN A 260 10.63 20.41 24.50
CA GLN A 260 10.71 20.99 23.17
C GLN A 260 9.95 20.17 22.14
N ILE A 261 9.33 20.85 21.17
CA ILE A 261 8.74 20.22 19.98
C ILE A 261 9.18 21.02 18.75
N ALA A 262 10.02 20.44 17.92
CA ALA A 262 10.47 21.07 16.68
C ALA A 262 9.61 20.62 15.50
N ASN A 263 9.27 21.57 14.62
CA ASN A 263 8.43 21.32 13.46
C ASN A 263 9.04 21.92 12.21
N ILE A 264 9.05 21.12 11.14
CA ILE A 264 9.40 21.52 9.78
C ILE A 264 8.20 21.24 8.90
N VAL A 265 7.70 22.24 8.18
CA VAL A 265 6.62 22.04 7.20
C VAL A 265 7.11 22.42 5.81
N THR A 266 6.99 21.46 4.90
CA THR A 266 7.40 21.59 3.49
C THR A 266 6.18 21.37 2.61
N ARG A 267 6.04 22.14 1.54
CA ARG A 267 5.08 21.81 0.47
C ARG A 267 5.78 20.91 -0.52
N TYR A 268 5.11 19.84 -0.92
CA TYR A 268 5.63 18.92 -1.90
C TYR A 268 6.05 19.65 -3.19
N GLY A 269 7.25 19.34 -3.69
CA GLY A 269 7.86 20.00 -4.85
C GLY A 269 8.70 21.24 -4.50
N GLU A 270 8.55 21.84 -3.32
CA GLU A 270 9.42 22.93 -2.87
C GLU A 270 10.71 22.40 -2.25
N LYS A 271 11.86 23.03 -2.55
CA LYS A 271 13.18 22.61 -2.04
C LYS A 271 13.44 23.01 -0.59
N LYS A 272 12.66 23.95 -0.06
CA LYS A 272 12.86 24.52 1.27
C LYS A 272 11.55 24.48 2.04
N PRO A 273 11.60 24.20 3.35
CA PRO A 273 10.41 24.30 4.18
C PRO A 273 9.99 25.77 4.31
N PHE A 274 8.67 25.99 4.30
CA PHE A 274 8.09 27.31 4.56
C PHE A 274 7.82 27.53 6.05
N VAL A 275 7.69 26.46 6.85
CA VAL A 275 7.64 26.55 8.31
C VAL A 275 8.85 25.93 8.97
N ARG A 276 9.45 26.68 9.90
CA ARG A 276 10.50 26.20 10.82
C ARG A 276 10.25 26.81 12.18
N ASN A 277 9.79 26.02 13.13
CA ASN A 277 9.56 26.49 14.49
C ASN A 277 9.98 25.47 15.54
N VAL A 278 10.23 25.98 16.75
CA VAL A 278 10.43 25.14 17.94
C VAL A 278 9.57 25.71 19.05
N PHE A 279 8.70 24.88 19.59
CA PHE A 279 7.94 25.15 20.80
C PHE A 279 8.83 24.78 21.97
N CYS A 280 9.16 25.73 22.84
CA CYS A 280 10.08 25.55 23.95
C CYS A 280 9.39 25.84 25.28
N LEU A 281 9.58 24.95 26.25
CA LEU A 281 9.39 25.27 27.65
C LEU A 281 10.56 26.15 28.12
N ASP A 282 10.24 27.26 28.76
CA ASP A 282 11.16 28.30 29.23
C ASP A 282 11.90 29.13 28.14
N PRO A 283 12.40 30.33 28.49
CA PRO A 283 13.06 31.23 27.54
C PRO A 283 14.27 30.60 26.85
N THR A 284 14.36 30.70 25.53
CA THR A 284 15.35 30.04 24.67
C THR A 284 15.93 31.06 23.69
N SER A 285 17.26 31.16 23.60
CA SER A 285 17.91 32.10 22.69
C SER A 285 17.49 31.88 21.22
N LEU A 286 17.40 32.95 20.44
CA LEU A 286 16.93 32.92 19.05
C LEU A 286 17.79 32.03 18.12
N ILE A 287 17.14 31.37 17.17
CA ILE A 287 17.79 30.60 16.10
C ILE A 287 17.50 31.31 14.76
N VAL A 288 18.54 31.56 13.97
CA VAL A 288 18.41 32.23 12.67
C VAL A 288 17.43 31.46 11.78
N ASN A 289 16.48 32.19 11.17
CA ASN A 289 15.45 31.66 10.26
C ASN A 289 14.57 30.56 10.88
N THR A 290 14.31 30.64 12.19
CA THR A 290 13.46 29.70 12.92
C THR A 290 12.63 30.45 13.96
N GLN A 291 11.31 30.24 13.96
CA GLN A 291 10.43 30.83 14.95
C GLN A 291 10.52 30.07 16.27
N ILE A 292 11.08 30.72 17.30
CA ILE A 292 11.06 30.19 18.67
C ILE A 292 9.77 30.61 19.36
N ARG A 293 9.00 29.65 19.87
CA ARG A 293 7.77 29.89 20.63
C ARG A 293 7.95 29.44 22.06
N GLU A 294 8.08 30.39 22.97
CA GLU A 294 8.39 30.13 24.38
C GLU A 294 7.11 30.05 25.23
N PHE A 295 7.08 29.09 26.16
CA PHE A 295 5.97 28.88 27.07
C PHE A 295 6.47 28.67 28.49
N LYS A 296 5.74 29.17 29.48
CA LYS A 296 6.06 28.98 30.92
C LYS A 296 5.47 27.70 31.50
N LYS A 297 4.51 27.09 30.80
CA LYS A 297 3.74 25.93 31.26
C LYS A 297 3.64 24.94 30.11
N GLU A 298 3.92 23.68 30.40
CA GLU A 298 3.87 22.59 29.42
C GLU A 298 2.47 22.42 28.84
N GLU A 299 1.41 22.57 29.65
CA GLU A 299 0.02 22.44 29.19
C GLU A 299 -0.32 23.47 28.12
N THR A 300 0.25 24.68 28.26
CA THR A 300 0.05 25.77 27.29
C THR A 300 0.84 25.48 26.02
N MET A 301 2.06 24.95 26.14
CA MET A 301 2.89 24.55 25.00
C MET A 301 2.21 23.47 24.16
N LEU A 302 1.74 22.39 24.80
CA LEU A 302 1.05 21.28 24.14
C LEU A 302 -0.27 21.72 23.51
N SER A 303 -1.07 22.54 24.21
CA SER A 303 -2.29 23.12 23.63
C SER A 303 -1.99 23.95 22.39
N LYS A 304 -0.93 24.77 22.42
CA LYS A 304 -0.53 25.62 21.29
C LYS A 304 0.08 24.84 20.14
N TRP A 305 0.72 23.70 20.40
CA TRP A 305 1.18 22.79 19.36
C TRP A 305 -0.01 22.11 18.66
N ARG A 306 -1.06 21.73 19.39
CA ARG A 306 -2.32 21.25 18.80
C ARG A 306 -2.97 22.32 17.91
N ASP A 307 -3.06 23.56 18.40
CA ASP A 307 -3.58 24.69 17.61
C ASP A 307 -2.76 24.88 16.31
N PHE A 308 -1.44 24.75 16.39
CA PHE A 308 -0.54 24.78 15.23
C PHE A 308 -0.81 23.67 14.23
N LEU A 309 -0.99 22.42 14.69
CA LEU A 309 -1.30 21.29 13.83
C LEU A 309 -2.63 21.50 13.07
N GLU A 310 -3.63 22.07 13.75
CA GLU A 310 -4.93 22.39 13.16
C GLU A 310 -4.82 23.52 12.11
N GLU A 311 -4.08 24.59 12.41
CA GLU A 311 -3.90 25.74 11.52
C GLU A 311 -3.05 25.41 10.27
N VAL A 312 -1.95 24.67 10.44
CA VAL A 312 -1.11 24.23 9.32
C VAL A 312 -1.85 23.23 8.43
N ASP A 313 -2.71 22.41 9.02
CA ASP A 313 -3.47 21.38 8.35
C ASP A 313 -2.61 20.47 7.44
N PRO A 314 -1.59 19.76 7.98
CA PRO A 314 -0.71 18.93 7.16
C PRO A 314 -1.43 17.72 6.57
N ASP A 315 -1.09 17.38 5.33
CA ASP A 315 -1.61 16.20 4.63
C ASP A 315 -0.88 14.93 5.02
N ILE A 316 0.41 15.07 5.34
CA ILE A 316 1.29 13.97 5.73
C ILE A 316 2.05 14.39 7.00
N ILE A 317 2.03 13.52 8.01
CA ILE A 317 2.86 13.65 9.21
C ILE A 317 3.98 12.61 9.14
N ILE A 318 5.21 13.08 9.21
CA ILE A 318 6.43 12.27 9.15
C ILE A 318 7.31 12.53 10.37
N GLY A 319 8.30 11.67 10.53
CA GLY A 319 9.31 11.77 11.59
C GLY A 319 10.09 10.46 11.66
N TYR A 320 10.82 10.24 12.74
CA TYR A 320 11.59 9.02 12.94
C TYR A 320 11.23 8.37 14.27
N ASN A 321 10.53 7.24 14.24
CA ASN A 321 9.95 6.55 15.40
C ASN A 321 8.71 7.23 16.02
N ILE A 322 8.05 8.12 15.27
CA ILE A 322 6.85 8.85 15.72
C ILE A 322 5.69 7.93 16.10
N ALA A 323 5.54 6.79 15.42
CA ALA A 323 4.42 5.89 15.67
C ALA A 323 4.54 5.20 17.04
N ASN A 324 5.76 4.82 17.44
CA ASN A 324 5.99 4.05 18.67
C ASN A 324 6.40 4.92 19.86
N PHE A 325 6.93 6.12 19.65
CA PHE A 325 7.38 7.02 20.70
C PHE A 325 6.62 8.35 20.71
N ASP A 326 6.82 9.23 19.73
CA ASP A 326 6.36 10.63 19.83
C ASP A 326 4.83 10.75 19.98
N PHE A 327 4.05 10.09 19.13
CA PHE A 327 2.59 10.12 19.22
C PHE A 327 2.05 9.57 20.55
N PRO A 328 2.36 8.32 20.96
CA PRO A 328 1.86 7.81 22.22
C PRO A 328 2.36 8.63 23.41
N TYR A 329 3.60 9.11 23.40
CA TYR A 329 4.15 9.91 24.49
C TYR A 329 3.39 11.24 24.65
N LEU A 330 3.14 11.95 23.55
CA LEU A 330 2.37 13.20 23.57
C LEU A 330 0.93 12.99 24.06
N LEU A 331 0.25 11.93 23.60
CA LEU A 331 -1.12 11.61 24.03
C LEU A 331 -1.15 11.25 25.52
N ASP A 332 -0.29 10.34 25.97
CA ASP A 332 -0.22 9.90 27.37
C ASP A 332 0.15 11.07 28.29
N ARG A 333 1.05 11.98 27.85
CA ARG A 333 1.45 13.17 28.61
C ARG A 333 0.30 14.16 28.75
N ALA A 334 -0.42 14.42 27.66
CA ALA A 334 -1.56 15.33 27.68
C ALA A 334 -2.71 14.80 28.54
N ASP A 335 -2.95 13.48 28.52
CA ASP A 335 -3.93 12.83 29.39
C ASP A 335 -3.52 12.94 30.87
N HIS A 336 -2.24 12.73 31.18
CA HIS A 336 -1.70 12.91 32.54
C HIS A 336 -1.88 14.36 33.05
N LEU A 337 -1.61 15.34 32.20
CA LEU A 337 -1.78 16.78 32.48
C LEU A 337 -3.24 17.26 32.36
N LYS A 338 -4.17 16.38 31.96
CA LYS A 338 -5.60 16.67 31.79
C LYS A 338 -5.87 17.81 30.80
N ILE A 339 -5.09 17.86 29.71
CA ILE A 339 -5.24 18.87 28.67
C ILE A 339 -6.43 18.51 27.80
N LYS A 340 -7.48 19.31 27.89
CA LYS A 340 -8.69 19.11 27.08
C LYS A 340 -8.38 19.30 25.59
N ASN A 341 -9.02 18.49 24.75
CA ASN A 341 -8.98 18.59 23.30
C ASN A 341 -7.60 18.37 22.65
N PHE A 342 -6.55 18.02 23.40
CA PHE A 342 -5.23 17.81 22.84
C PHE A 342 -5.22 16.70 21.77
N SER A 343 -5.98 15.63 21.99
CA SER A 343 -6.11 14.49 21.07
C SER A 343 -6.92 14.79 19.79
N GLN A 344 -7.34 16.02 19.53
CA GLN A 344 -8.05 16.40 18.29
C GLN A 344 -7.07 16.61 17.12
N TRP A 345 -6.34 15.57 16.71
CA TRP A 345 -5.37 15.67 15.60
C TRP A 345 -5.97 15.32 14.24
N THR A 346 -7.12 14.64 14.24
CA THR A 346 -7.80 14.24 13.00
C THR A 346 -8.42 15.44 12.31
N ARG A 347 -8.71 15.32 11.00
CA ARG A 347 -9.53 16.30 10.29
C ARG A 347 -11.02 16.21 10.63
N LEU A 348 -11.45 15.21 11.41
CA LEU A 348 -12.82 15.00 11.84
C LEU A 348 -13.03 15.49 13.28
N LYS A 349 -13.86 16.51 13.45
CA LYS A 349 -14.05 17.20 14.75
C LYS A 349 -14.51 16.28 15.89
N SER A 350 -15.25 15.22 15.57
CA SER A 350 -15.79 14.28 16.54
C SER A 350 -14.85 13.13 16.88
N ILE A 351 -13.77 12.91 16.11
CA ILE A 351 -12.87 11.78 16.28
C ILE A 351 -11.57 12.24 16.93
N HIS A 352 -11.30 11.70 18.11
CA HIS A 352 -10.08 11.93 18.85
C HIS A 352 -9.03 10.86 18.51
N SER A 353 -7.77 11.25 18.45
CA SER A 353 -6.62 10.39 18.24
C SER A 353 -6.32 9.56 19.48
N GLN A 354 -6.11 8.27 19.28
CA GLN A 354 -5.76 7.30 20.31
C GLN A 354 -4.68 6.37 19.79
N ALA A 355 -3.63 6.16 20.57
CA ALA A 355 -2.62 5.14 20.28
C ALA A 355 -3.13 3.77 20.74
N LYS A 356 -3.15 2.80 19.83
CA LYS A 356 -3.56 1.41 20.12
C LYS A 356 -2.43 0.45 19.78
N THR A 357 -2.21 -0.53 20.64
CA THR A 357 -1.27 -1.62 20.33
C THR A 357 -1.76 -2.39 19.11
N SER A 358 -0.85 -2.64 18.18
CA SER A 358 -1.08 -3.41 16.97
C SER A 358 0.09 -4.36 16.77
N ASN A 359 -0.19 -5.56 16.25
CA ASN A 359 0.83 -6.53 15.93
C ASN A 359 0.86 -6.75 14.42
N PHE A 360 2.05 -6.69 13.82
CA PHE A 360 2.28 -7.09 12.44
C PHE A 360 3.23 -8.29 12.40
N SER A 361 2.77 -9.38 11.79
CA SER A 361 3.55 -10.60 11.65
C SER A 361 3.60 -11.05 10.19
N SER A 362 4.81 -11.28 9.68
CA SER A 362 5.04 -11.94 8.39
C SER A 362 6.41 -12.61 8.37
N LYS A 363 6.58 -13.66 7.55
CA LYS A 363 7.89 -14.31 7.38
C LYS A 363 8.97 -13.33 6.87
N GLN A 364 8.59 -12.36 6.04
CA GLN A 364 9.53 -11.41 5.45
C GLN A 364 9.95 -10.28 6.41
N MET A 365 9.03 -9.78 7.23
CA MET A 365 9.28 -8.62 8.11
C MET A 365 9.47 -8.99 9.59
N GLY A 366 9.31 -10.27 9.92
CA GLY A 366 9.28 -10.77 11.29
C GLY A 366 7.96 -10.48 12.01
N ASN A 367 7.96 -10.71 13.32
CA ASN A 367 6.87 -10.33 14.22
C ASN A 367 7.26 -9.03 14.93
N ARG A 368 6.43 -8.00 14.83
CA ARG A 368 6.68 -6.68 15.42
C ARG A 368 5.43 -6.15 16.09
N ASP A 369 5.56 -5.83 17.37
CA ASP A 369 4.59 -5.00 18.06
C ASP A 369 4.84 -3.54 17.69
N THR A 370 3.76 -2.86 17.33
CA THR A 370 3.75 -1.46 16.93
C THR A 370 2.59 -0.75 17.63
N LYS A 371 2.64 0.57 17.68
CA LYS A 371 1.48 1.37 18.06
C LYS A 371 0.89 2.02 16.80
N ALA A 372 -0.42 1.91 16.67
CA ALA A 372 -1.19 2.54 15.61
C ALA A 372 -1.99 3.70 16.22
N THR A 373 -1.72 4.91 15.76
CA THR A 373 -2.47 6.12 16.16
C THR A 373 -3.34 6.56 15.00
N ASN A 374 -4.60 6.91 15.22
CA ASN A 374 -5.46 7.43 14.14
C ASN A 374 -5.23 8.93 13.92
N THR A 375 -5.13 9.34 12.65
CA THR A 375 -5.03 10.75 12.20
C THR A 375 -5.95 10.97 11.00
N ASN A 376 -7.22 10.56 11.11
CA ASN A 376 -8.16 10.51 9.98
C ASN A 376 -8.10 11.79 9.13
N GLY A 377 -7.97 11.62 7.82
CA GLY A 377 -7.76 12.67 6.83
C GLY A 377 -6.30 13.11 6.62
N ARG A 378 -5.35 12.52 7.36
CA ARG A 378 -3.90 12.80 7.27
C ARG A 378 -3.13 11.48 7.17
N LEU A 379 -2.19 11.41 6.24
CA LEU A 379 -1.30 10.27 6.09
C LEU A 379 -0.21 10.31 7.17
N GLN A 380 0.26 9.12 7.56
CA GLN A 380 1.41 8.96 8.43
C GLN A 380 2.51 8.23 7.67
N LEU A 381 3.74 8.74 7.76
CA LEU A 381 4.90 8.10 7.18
C LEU A 381 6.06 8.19 8.17
N ASP A 382 6.17 7.18 9.03
CA ASP A 382 7.30 7.02 9.94
C ASP A 382 8.51 6.44 9.18
N LEU A 383 9.57 7.24 9.07
CA LEU A 383 10.76 6.87 8.30
C LEU A 383 11.50 5.66 8.91
N LEU A 384 11.38 5.42 10.21
CA LEU A 384 11.95 4.20 10.81
C LEU A 384 11.27 2.96 10.23
N GLN A 385 9.94 2.94 10.18
CA GLN A 385 9.19 1.81 9.65
C GLN A 385 9.47 1.58 8.17
N LEU A 386 9.56 2.66 7.39
CA LEU A 386 9.89 2.59 5.97
C LEU A 386 11.29 2.02 5.76
N VAL A 387 12.31 2.56 6.45
CA VAL A 387 13.68 2.07 6.30
C VAL A 387 13.81 0.61 6.73
N GLN A 388 13.17 0.20 7.82
CA GLN A 388 13.18 -1.21 8.25
C GLN A 388 12.42 -2.15 7.32
N ARG A 389 11.55 -1.63 6.48
CA ARG A 389 10.76 -2.41 5.51
C ARG A 389 11.51 -2.57 4.19
N ASP A 390 12.13 -1.49 3.72
CA ASP A 390 12.71 -1.42 2.38
C ASP A 390 14.23 -1.64 2.35
N HIS A 391 14.91 -1.51 3.50
CA HIS A 391 16.36 -1.66 3.61
C HIS A 391 16.76 -2.66 4.70
N GLN A 392 17.82 -3.42 4.43
CA GLN A 392 18.46 -4.33 5.39
C GLN A 392 19.75 -3.69 5.89
N LEU A 393 19.69 -3.04 7.06
CA LEU A 393 20.81 -2.32 7.67
C LEU A 393 21.27 -2.98 8.97
N ARG A 394 22.54 -2.80 9.33
CA ARG A 394 23.08 -3.28 10.62
C ARG A 394 22.52 -2.51 11.83
N SER A 395 22.17 -1.24 11.63
CA SER A 395 21.61 -0.37 12.67
C SER A 395 20.57 0.55 12.04
N TYR A 396 19.43 0.70 12.72
CA TYR A 396 18.31 1.55 12.32
C TYR A 396 18.18 2.78 13.22
N THR A 397 19.24 3.23 13.88
CA THR A 397 19.20 4.52 14.57
C THR A 397 19.21 5.64 13.52
N LEU A 398 18.57 6.77 13.81
CA LEU A 398 18.53 7.92 12.90
C LEU A 398 19.94 8.35 12.47
N ASN A 399 20.91 8.34 13.39
CA ASN A 399 22.30 8.66 13.09
C ASN A 399 22.93 7.71 12.06
N SER A 400 22.80 6.39 12.24
CA SER A 400 23.34 5.38 11.32
C SER A 400 22.72 5.50 9.93
N VAL A 401 21.40 5.70 9.87
CA VAL A 401 20.65 5.83 8.61
C VAL A 401 21.04 7.13 7.89
N CYS A 402 21.18 8.25 8.60
CA CYS A 402 21.65 9.50 8.01
C CYS A 402 23.10 9.39 7.51
N ALA A 403 23.98 8.74 8.25
CA ALA A 403 25.36 8.52 7.81
C ALA A 403 25.40 7.68 6.52
N GLN A 404 24.56 6.64 6.44
CA GLN A 404 24.48 5.76 5.26
C GLN A 404 23.93 6.47 4.01
N PHE A 405 22.85 7.23 4.14
CA PHE A 405 22.12 7.77 2.98
C PHE A 405 22.40 9.24 2.68
N LEU A 406 22.66 10.05 3.70
CA LEU A 406 22.95 11.49 3.57
C LEU A 406 24.45 11.80 3.63
N GLY A 407 25.27 10.87 4.13
CA GLY A 407 26.71 11.13 4.35
C GLY A 407 26.97 12.10 5.50
N GLU A 408 25.99 12.27 6.39
CA GLU A 408 26.05 13.22 7.51
C GLU A 408 25.85 12.51 8.84
N GLN A 409 26.55 12.98 9.86
CA GLN A 409 26.34 12.56 11.24
C GLN A 409 25.42 13.55 11.97
N LYS A 410 24.59 13.01 12.86
CA LYS A 410 23.78 13.79 13.79
C LYS A 410 24.70 14.49 14.79
N GLU A 411 24.28 15.68 15.25
CA GLU A 411 25.01 16.30 16.37
C GLU A 411 24.81 15.45 17.63
N ASP A 412 25.90 15.23 18.37
CA ASP A 412 25.87 14.37 19.54
C ASP A 412 25.40 15.16 20.77
N VAL A 413 24.13 14.96 21.13
CA VAL A 413 23.61 15.27 22.46
C VAL A 413 23.20 13.95 23.07
N HIS A 414 23.99 13.50 24.04
CA HIS A 414 23.69 12.29 24.77
C HIS A 414 22.45 12.50 25.64
N HIS A 415 21.56 11.51 25.71
CA HIS A 415 20.27 11.62 26.42
C HIS A 415 20.40 12.08 27.88
N THR A 416 21.51 11.73 28.55
CA THR A 416 21.79 12.15 29.94
C THR A 416 22.03 13.65 30.09
N MET A 417 22.41 14.35 29.01
CA MET A 417 22.70 15.79 29.02
C MET A 417 21.46 16.64 28.74
N ILE A 418 20.36 16.05 28.25
CA ILE A 418 19.15 16.79 27.86
C ILE A 418 18.61 17.59 29.04
N THR A 419 18.43 16.93 30.19
CA THR A 419 17.92 17.57 31.42
C THR A 419 18.87 18.63 31.98
N GLU A 420 20.19 18.42 31.87
CA GLU A 420 21.20 19.40 32.29
C GLU A 420 21.21 20.65 31.38
N LEU A 421 21.13 20.45 30.06
CA LEU A 421 21.04 21.53 29.08
C LEU A 421 19.74 22.32 29.23
N PHE A 422 18.63 21.66 29.53
CA PHE A 422 17.35 22.30 29.75
C PHE A 422 17.37 23.22 30.98
N ASN A 423 17.88 22.72 32.12
CA ASN A 423 17.98 23.45 33.39
C ASN A 423 19.06 24.54 33.41
N GLY A 424 19.86 24.66 32.35
CA GLY A 424 20.91 25.67 32.21
C GLY A 424 20.38 27.05 31.78
N THR A 425 21.09 27.65 30.83
CA THR A 425 20.81 29.00 30.32
C THR A 425 19.89 28.97 29.09
N PRO A 426 19.33 30.12 28.67
CA PRO A 426 18.64 30.22 27.38
C PRO A 426 19.50 29.74 26.19
N GLU A 427 20.83 29.85 26.28
CA GLU A 427 21.74 29.37 25.24
C GLU A 427 21.91 27.85 25.24
N SER A 428 21.91 27.19 26.41
CA SER A 428 21.92 25.73 26.46
C SER A 428 20.61 25.13 25.96
N ARG A 429 19.47 25.77 26.25
CA ARG A 429 18.17 25.43 25.64
C ARG A 429 18.15 25.68 24.13
N ARG A 430 18.82 26.73 23.64
CA ARG A 430 18.99 26.97 22.19
C ARG A 430 19.78 25.87 21.53
N ARG A 431 20.86 25.38 22.15
CA ARG A 431 21.61 24.21 21.64
C ARG A 431 20.70 22.98 21.52
N LEU A 432 19.86 22.72 22.52
CA LEU A 432 18.88 21.64 22.45
C LEU A 432 17.84 21.86 21.35
N ALA A 433 17.37 23.11 21.16
CA ALA A 433 16.40 23.44 20.12
C ALA A 433 16.99 23.28 18.71
N VAL A 434 18.26 23.63 18.50
CA VAL A 434 18.97 23.36 17.22
C VAL A 434 19.06 21.85 16.96
N TYR A 435 19.37 21.08 17.99
CA TYR A 435 19.45 19.63 17.93
C TYR A 435 18.08 18.99 17.59
N CYS A 436 17.01 19.38 18.28
CA CYS A 436 15.65 18.93 18.02
C CYS A 436 15.19 19.35 16.60
N LEU A 437 15.48 20.58 16.18
CA LEU A 437 15.18 21.05 14.83
C LEU A 437 15.92 20.25 13.75
N LYS A 438 17.17 19.86 14.00
CA LYS A 438 17.92 18.97 13.10
C LYS A 438 17.26 17.59 13.04
N ASN A 439 16.86 17.03 14.18
CA ASN A 439 16.15 15.74 14.23
C ASN A 439 14.81 15.79 13.50
N ALA A 440 14.05 16.88 13.62
CA ALA A 440 12.82 17.09 12.85
C ALA A 440 13.09 17.26 11.35
N PHE A 441 14.25 17.79 10.93
CA PHE A 441 14.55 18.01 9.51
C PHE A 441 15.14 16.78 8.78
N LEU A 442 15.88 15.92 9.48
CA LEU A 442 16.51 14.74 8.90
C LEU A 442 15.51 13.75 8.24
N PRO A 443 14.33 13.45 8.83
CA PRO A 443 13.31 12.60 8.22
C PRO A 443 12.79 13.14 6.90
N GLN A 444 12.54 14.46 6.80
CA GLN A 444 12.20 15.12 5.53
C GLN A 444 13.28 14.88 4.48
N ARG A 445 14.56 15.10 4.83
CA ARG A 445 15.68 14.89 3.89
C ARG A 445 15.85 13.44 3.49
N LEU A 446 15.65 12.49 4.40
CA LEU A 446 15.68 11.06 4.12
C LEU A 446 14.55 10.67 3.16
N MET A 447 13.34 11.14 3.42
CA MET A 447 12.18 10.92 2.56
C MET A 447 12.44 11.42 1.13
N ASP A 448 12.98 12.62 0.99
CA ASP A 448 13.32 13.22 -0.32
C ASP A 448 14.46 12.46 -1.01
N LYS A 449 15.52 12.11 -0.27
CA LYS A 449 16.70 11.38 -0.79
C LYS A 449 16.35 9.99 -1.30
N LEU A 450 15.41 9.32 -0.64
CA LEU A 450 14.96 7.96 -0.98
C LEU A 450 13.72 7.97 -1.89
N SER A 451 13.18 9.15 -2.23
CA SER A 451 11.96 9.34 -3.02
C SER A 451 10.78 8.51 -2.48
N CYS A 452 10.65 8.48 -1.14
CA CYS A 452 9.70 7.61 -0.46
C CYS A 452 8.26 7.90 -0.87
N LEU A 453 7.88 9.18 -0.94
CA LEU A 453 6.51 9.59 -1.23
C LEU A 453 6.13 9.25 -2.67
N GLU A 454 7.03 9.47 -3.63
CA GLU A 454 6.87 9.11 -5.04
C GLU A 454 6.70 7.59 -5.19
N ASN A 455 7.63 6.82 -4.60
CA ASN A 455 7.63 5.35 -4.68
C ASN A 455 6.33 4.75 -4.12
N TYR A 456 5.86 5.24 -2.98
CA TYR A 456 4.64 4.74 -2.34
C TYR A 456 3.38 5.25 -3.04
N THR A 457 3.37 6.47 -3.56
CA THR A 457 2.27 6.97 -4.39
C THR A 457 2.11 6.11 -5.64
N GLU A 458 3.20 5.82 -6.34
CA GLU A 458 3.16 4.96 -7.53
C GLU A 458 2.78 3.51 -7.18
N MET A 459 3.21 2.99 -6.02
CA MET A 459 2.73 1.70 -5.52
C MET A 459 1.21 1.69 -5.28
N ALA A 460 0.66 2.74 -4.67
CA ALA A 460 -0.77 2.88 -4.42
C ALA A 460 -1.58 3.00 -5.73
N ARG A 461 -1.04 3.75 -6.71
CA ARG A 461 -1.60 3.92 -8.06
C ARG A 461 -1.58 2.64 -8.87
N VAL A 462 -0.46 1.91 -8.88
CA VAL A 462 -0.32 0.64 -9.63
C VAL A 462 -1.21 -0.44 -9.05
N THR A 463 -1.23 -0.58 -7.72
CA THR A 463 -1.95 -1.68 -7.06
C THR A 463 -3.41 -1.34 -6.73
N GLY A 464 -3.77 -0.06 -6.81
CA GLY A 464 -5.14 0.42 -6.57
C GLY A 464 -5.61 0.24 -5.13
N VAL A 465 -4.70 0.34 -4.15
CA VAL A 465 -5.03 0.31 -2.71
C VAL A 465 -4.87 1.70 -2.09
N PRO A 466 -5.55 2.02 -0.97
CA PRO A 466 -5.28 3.24 -0.21
C PRO A 466 -3.80 3.34 0.21
N PHE A 467 -3.25 4.55 0.29
CA PHE A 467 -1.85 4.77 0.65
C PHE A 467 -1.49 4.16 2.02
N ASN A 468 -2.35 4.36 3.03
CA ASN A 468 -2.16 3.84 4.38
C ASN A 468 -2.08 2.30 4.45
N PHE A 469 -2.59 1.57 3.44
CA PHE A 469 -2.46 0.11 3.39
C PHE A 469 -1.03 -0.33 3.04
N LEU A 470 -0.22 0.53 2.43
CA LEU A 470 1.15 0.18 2.06
C LEU A 470 2.06 0.00 3.28
N LEU A 471 1.81 0.75 4.36
CA LEU A 471 2.55 0.65 5.62
C LEU A 471 1.89 -0.35 6.58
N SER A 472 0.56 -0.31 6.71
CA SER A 472 -0.18 -1.14 7.68
C SER A 472 -0.48 -2.57 7.23
N ARG A 473 -0.34 -2.90 5.93
CA ARG A 473 -0.67 -4.22 5.38
C ARG A 473 0.48 -4.81 4.54
N GLY A 474 0.41 -6.13 4.35
CA GLY A 474 1.36 -6.90 3.55
C GLY A 474 1.06 -6.89 2.04
N GLN A 475 1.75 -7.73 1.28
CA GLN A 475 1.60 -7.80 -0.18
C GLN A 475 0.25 -8.38 -0.64
N GLN A 476 -0.40 -9.22 0.18
CA GLN A 476 -1.68 -9.86 -0.16
C GLN A 476 -2.76 -8.86 -0.61
N ILE A 477 -2.97 -7.77 0.13
CA ILE A 477 -4.06 -6.83 -0.15
C ILE A 477 -3.89 -6.12 -1.52
N LYS A 478 -2.64 -5.89 -1.93
CA LYS A 478 -2.31 -5.24 -3.20
C LYS A 478 -2.69 -6.08 -4.39
N PHE A 479 -2.42 -7.38 -4.32
CA PHE A 479 -2.83 -8.32 -5.35
C PHE A 479 -4.34 -8.56 -5.34
N ILE A 480 -4.95 -8.69 -4.16
CA ILE A 480 -6.40 -8.83 -4.04
C ILE A 480 -7.10 -7.64 -4.73
N SER A 481 -6.64 -6.40 -4.52
CA SER A 481 -7.19 -5.24 -5.24
C SER A 481 -7.10 -5.40 -6.77
N GLN A 482 -5.93 -5.75 -7.31
CA GLN A 482 -5.73 -5.97 -8.75
C GLN A 482 -6.60 -7.12 -9.29
N LEU A 483 -6.68 -8.22 -8.55
CA LEU A 483 -7.48 -9.39 -8.88
C LEU A 483 -8.98 -9.03 -8.97
N PHE A 484 -9.50 -8.30 -7.98
CA PHE A 484 -10.90 -7.86 -7.97
C PHE A 484 -11.21 -6.88 -9.11
N ARG A 485 -10.29 -5.96 -9.43
CA ARG A 485 -10.45 -5.04 -10.58
C ARG A 485 -10.57 -5.79 -11.89
N LYS A 486 -9.66 -6.74 -12.14
CA LYS A 486 -9.72 -7.55 -13.37
C LYS A 486 -10.86 -8.56 -13.40
N ALA A 487 -11.21 -9.15 -12.26
CA ALA A 487 -12.38 -10.00 -12.16
C ALA A 487 -13.67 -9.24 -12.52
N LEU A 488 -13.81 -7.99 -12.06
CA LEU A 488 -14.98 -7.15 -12.37
C LEU A 488 -15.12 -6.89 -13.88
N GLU A 489 -14.02 -6.59 -14.58
CA GLU A 489 -14.02 -6.38 -16.04
C GLU A 489 -14.54 -7.62 -16.82
N GLN A 490 -14.30 -8.82 -16.29
CA GLN A 490 -14.67 -10.09 -16.92
C GLN A 490 -15.94 -10.73 -16.32
N LYS A 491 -16.67 -10.03 -15.45
CA LYS A 491 -17.86 -10.56 -14.74
C LYS A 491 -17.57 -11.84 -13.95
N LEU A 492 -16.35 -11.95 -13.42
CA LEU A 492 -15.93 -13.03 -12.53
C LEU A 492 -16.28 -12.69 -11.08
N VAL A 493 -16.65 -13.71 -10.30
CA VAL A 493 -16.84 -13.62 -8.85
C VAL A 493 -15.80 -14.47 -8.12
N ILE A 494 -15.30 -13.98 -7.00
CA ILE A 494 -14.18 -14.58 -6.26
C ILE A 494 -14.73 -15.35 -5.06
N PRO A 495 -14.54 -16.68 -4.97
CA PRO A 495 -15.09 -17.44 -3.86
C PRO A 495 -14.44 -17.06 -2.53
N ASN A 496 -15.25 -17.01 -1.46
CA ASN A 496 -14.77 -16.85 -0.09
C ASN A 496 -14.34 -18.22 0.45
N LEU A 497 -13.09 -18.61 0.18
CA LEU A 497 -12.55 -19.88 0.65
C LEU A 497 -12.11 -19.77 2.11
N SER A 498 -12.36 -20.81 2.92
CA SER A 498 -11.84 -20.87 4.28
C SER A 498 -10.31 -20.96 4.26
N SER A 499 -9.65 -20.14 5.07
CA SER A 499 -8.20 -20.24 5.26
C SER A 499 -7.90 -21.46 6.13
N ASN A 500 -7.71 -22.62 5.50
CA ASN A 500 -7.24 -23.78 6.21
C ASN A 500 -5.71 -23.61 6.36
N SER A 501 -5.24 -23.43 7.60
CA SER A 501 -3.82 -23.42 7.91
C SER A 501 -3.27 -24.85 7.71
N SER A 502 -2.95 -25.19 6.47
CA SER A 502 -2.16 -26.39 6.20
C SER A 502 -0.70 -26.07 6.48
N GLU A 503 -0.08 -26.87 7.35
CA GLU A 503 1.37 -26.86 7.57
C GLU A 503 2.13 -27.55 6.43
N GLU A 504 1.44 -28.24 5.52
CA GLU A 504 2.08 -28.92 4.40
C GLU A 504 2.69 -27.92 3.43
N GLN A 505 4.01 -27.99 3.30
CA GLN A 505 4.76 -27.23 2.31
C GLN A 505 4.79 -28.01 1.00
N TYR A 506 4.59 -27.32 -0.12
CA TYR A 506 4.76 -27.91 -1.45
C TYR A 506 6.22 -27.85 -1.89
N GLU A 507 6.61 -28.72 -2.83
CA GLU A 507 7.98 -28.79 -3.34
C GLU A 507 8.39 -27.46 -4.01
N GLY A 508 9.46 -26.86 -3.48
CA GLY A 508 9.99 -25.55 -3.90
C GLY A 508 10.93 -25.60 -5.10
N ALA A 509 11.88 -24.66 -5.14
CA ALA A 509 12.91 -24.60 -6.17
C ALA A 509 14.00 -25.68 -5.97
N THR A 510 14.77 -25.94 -7.03
CA THR A 510 15.98 -26.78 -6.98
C THR A 510 17.23 -25.91 -6.92
N VAL A 511 18.19 -26.34 -6.11
CA VAL A 511 19.56 -25.81 -6.10
C VAL A 511 20.46 -26.91 -6.66
N ILE A 512 21.24 -26.57 -7.70
CA ILE A 512 22.21 -27.51 -8.27
C ILE A 512 23.38 -27.65 -7.30
N GLU A 513 23.81 -28.89 -7.05
CA GLU A 513 24.90 -29.16 -6.11
C GLU A 513 26.19 -28.41 -6.55
N PRO A 514 26.77 -27.57 -5.68
CA PRO A 514 27.92 -26.77 -6.06
C PRO A 514 29.17 -27.63 -6.22
N THR A 515 29.87 -27.44 -7.33
CA THR A 515 31.27 -27.88 -7.46
C THR A 515 32.14 -26.90 -6.68
N ARG A 516 32.41 -27.21 -5.42
CA ARG A 516 33.14 -26.31 -4.51
C ARG A 516 34.60 -26.18 -4.92
N GLY A 517 35.11 -24.96 -4.91
CA GLY A 517 36.52 -24.69 -5.21
C GLY A 517 36.79 -23.20 -5.33
N TYR A 518 38.07 -22.85 -5.42
CA TYR A 518 38.51 -21.53 -5.83
C TYR A 518 38.71 -21.52 -7.35
N TYR A 519 37.98 -20.67 -8.06
CA TYR A 519 38.04 -20.54 -9.51
C TYR A 519 38.87 -19.30 -9.88
N SER A 520 40.05 -19.51 -10.46
CA SER A 520 40.92 -18.44 -10.98
C SER A 520 40.61 -18.05 -12.43
N VAL A 521 39.53 -18.60 -12.99
CA VAL A 521 39.03 -18.31 -14.35
C VAL A 521 37.65 -17.64 -14.26
N PRO A 522 37.26 -16.81 -15.24
CA PRO A 522 35.93 -16.22 -15.31
C PRO A 522 34.80 -17.27 -15.25
N ILE A 523 33.75 -16.95 -14.49
CA ILE A 523 32.51 -17.73 -14.40
C ILE A 523 31.37 -16.84 -14.89
N ALA A 524 30.72 -17.26 -15.96
CA ALA A 524 29.56 -16.57 -16.52
C ALA A 524 28.30 -16.89 -15.70
N THR A 525 27.42 -15.90 -15.49
CA THR A 525 26.19 -16.10 -14.73
C THR A 525 24.99 -15.83 -15.62
N LEU A 526 24.23 -16.89 -15.92
CA LEU A 526 23.06 -16.81 -16.78
C LEU A 526 21.80 -16.95 -15.94
N ASP A 527 20.95 -15.92 -15.87
CA ASP A 527 19.68 -15.91 -15.13
C ASP A 527 18.44 -15.78 -16.04
N PHE A 528 17.28 -16.25 -15.57
CA PHE A 528 16.00 -15.98 -16.22
C PHE A 528 15.41 -14.67 -15.69
N ALA A 529 15.15 -13.71 -16.58
CA ALA A 529 14.45 -12.49 -16.20
C ALA A 529 12.99 -12.79 -15.78
N SER A 530 12.69 -12.64 -14.49
CA SER A 530 11.34 -12.88 -13.94
C SER A 530 10.81 -14.29 -14.23
N LEU A 531 11.56 -15.33 -13.81
CA LEU A 531 11.24 -16.75 -14.07
C LEU A 531 9.77 -17.12 -13.80
N TYR A 532 9.30 -16.99 -12.55
CA TYR A 532 7.95 -17.44 -12.19
C TYR A 532 6.81 -16.69 -12.87
N PRO A 533 6.81 -15.34 -12.94
CA PRO A 533 5.88 -14.62 -13.80
C PRO A 533 5.87 -15.13 -15.24
N SER A 534 7.05 -15.37 -15.83
CA SER A 534 7.18 -15.84 -17.21
C SER A 534 6.61 -17.24 -17.40
N ILE A 535 6.83 -18.16 -16.45
CA ILE A 535 6.25 -19.52 -16.46
C ILE A 535 4.73 -19.45 -16.42
N ILE A 536 4.17 -18.65 -15.52
CA ILE A 536 2.72 -18.47 -15.38
C ILE A 536 2.11 -17.99 -16.71
N GLN A 537 2.76 -17.03 -17.38
CA GLN A 537 2.31 -16.52 -18.66
C GLN A 537 2.45 -17.54 -19.79
N ALA A 538 3.63 -18.14 -19.93
CA ALA A 538 3.96 -19.07 -21.02
C ALA A 538 3.05 -20.31 -21.02
N HIS A 539 2.68 -20.80 -19.84
CA HIS A 539 1.84 -21.99 -19.68
C HIS A 539 0.39 -21.66 -19.30
N ASN A 540 -0.01 -20.39 -19.34
CA ASN A 540 -1.37 -19.92 -19.07
C ASN A 540 -1.93 -20.39 -17.71
N LEU A 541 -1.10 -20.39 -16.66
CA LEU A 541 -1.45 -20.90 -15.34
C LEU A 541 -2.32 -19.89 -14.58
N CYS A 542 -3.58 -20.22 -14.33
CA CYS A 542 -4.51 -19.29 -13.68
C CYS A 542 -5.66 -20.02 -12.99
N TYR A 543 -6.27 -19.38 -11.99
CA TYR A 543 -7.51 -19.83 -11.35
C TYR A 543 -8.60 -20.16 -12.39
N THR A 544 -8.75 -19.29 -13.40
CA THR A 544 -9.77 -19.39 -14.44
C THR A 544 -9.47 -20.40 -15.54
N THR A 545 -8.26 -20.97 -15.53
CA THR A 545 -7.81 -21.94 -16.55
C THR A 545 -7.59 -23.33 -15.97
N LEU A 546 -7.56 -23.46 -14.64
CA LEU A 546 -7.44 -24.73 -13.94
C LEU A 546 -8.60 -25.67 -14.28
N LEU A 547 -8.27 -26.90 -14.64
CA LEU A 547 -9.22 -27.94 -15.04
C LEU A 547 -9.29 -29.08 -14.02
N LYS A 548 -10.44 -29.75 -14.02
CA LYS A 548 -10.65 -31.04 -13.40
C LYS A 548 -10.97 -32.08 -14.48
N LYS A 549 -10.73 -33.37 -14.19
CA LYS A 549 -10.88 -34.47 -15.17
C LYS A 549 -12.30 -34.60 -15.73
N ASP A 550 -13.30 -34.44 -14.85
CA ASP A 550 -14.73 -34.45 -15.20
C ASP A 550 -15.10 -33.36 -16.22
N VAL A 551 -14.49 -32.17 -16.11
CA VAL A 551 -14.72 -31.07 -17.05
C VAL A 551 -14.11 -31.36 -18.42
N VAL A 552 -12.94 -31.97 -18.47
CA VAL A 552 -12.27 -32.37 -19.73
C VAL A 552 -13.16 -33.34 -20.52
N GLU A 553 -13.70 -34.35 -19.85
CA GLU A 553 -14.60 -35.34 -20.45
C GLU A 553 -15.93 -34.69 -20.90
N ALA A 554 -16.52 -33.84 -20.06
CA ALA A 554 -17.80 -33.19 -20.36
C ALA A 554 -17.71 -32.21 -21.54
N LEU A 555 -16.59 -31.50 -21.69
CA LEU A 555 -16.35 -30.54 -22.77
C LEU A 555 -15.64 -31.16 -23.98
N LYS A 556 -15.21 -32.43 -23.89
CA LYS A 556 -14.45 -33.14 -24.93
C LYS A 556 -13.20 -32.37 -25.38
N LEU A 557 -12.42 -31.89 -24.41
CA LEU A 557 -11.20 -31.12 -24.69
C LEU A 557 -10.07 -32.05 -25.13
N GLU A 558 -9.33 -31.63 -26.15
CA GLU A 558 -8.19 -32.39 -26.67
C GLU A 558 -6.88 -31.98 -25.98
N LYS A 559 -6.10 -32.97 -25.55
CA LYS A 559 -4.80 -32.74 -24.88
C LYS A 559 -3.81 -32.14 -25.88
N ASP A 560 -2.99 -31.20 -25.40
CA ASP A 560 -1.95 -30.49 -26.13
C ASP A 560 -2.46 -29.50 -27.20
N GLU A 561 -3.78 -29.48 -27.46
CA GLU A 561 -4.45 -28.44 -28.25
C GLU A 561 -5.31 -27.52 -27.36
N ASP A 562 -6.26 -28.09 -26.62
CA ASP A 562 -7.21 -27.34 -25.78
C ASP A 562 -6.75 -27.22 -24.33
N TYR A 563 -5.95 -28.17 -23.84
CA TYR A 563 -5.38 -28.14 -22.49
C TYR A 563 -4.00 -28.79 -22.41
N ILE A 564 -3.22 -28.39 -21.40
CA ILE A 564 -1.91 -28.97 -21.08
C ILE A 564 -1.97 -29.71 -19.74
N VAL A 565 -1.04 -30.64 -19.55
CA VAL A 565 -0.75 -31.28 -18.25
C VAL A 565 0.62 -30.78 -17.78
N THR A 566 0.67 -30.18 -16.60
CA THR A 566 1.92 -29.66 -16.05
C THR A 566 2.83 -30.81 -15.59
N PRO A 567 4.12 -30.54 -15.39
CA PRO A 567 5.04 -31.48 -14.73
C PRO A 567 4.56 -32.00 -13.37
N ASN A 568 3.71 -31.23 -12.66
CA ASN A 568 3.10 -31.61 -11.39
C ASN A 568 1.83 -32.49 -11.56
N GLY A 569 1.34 -32.67 -12.79
CA GLY A 569 0.14 -33.44 -13.11
C GLY A 569 -1.17 -32.65 -13.11
N ASP A 570 -1.12 -31.33 -12.85
CA ASP A 570 -2.29 -30.45 -12.91
C ASP A 570 -2.66 -30.13 -14.37
N MET A 571 -3.93 -29.82 -14.63
CA MET A 571 -4.42 -29.54 -15.98
C MET A 571 -4.85 -28.08 -16.10
N PHE A 572 -4.45 -27.43 -17.19
CA PHE A 572 -4.85 -26.05 -17.49
C PHE A 572 -5.24 -25.92 -18.96
N VAL A 573 -6.31 -25.18 -19.26
CA VAL A 573 -6.66 -24.88 -20.66
C VAL A 573 -5.62 -24.00 -21.32
N THR A 574 -5.42 -24.18 -22.63
CA THR A 574 -4.57 -23.31 -23.44
C THR A 574 -5.24 -21.96 -23.69
N THR A 575 -4.46 -21.01 -24.22
CA THR A 575 -4.96 -19.68 -24.60
C THR A 575 -6.01 -19.73 -25.72
N LYS A 576 -6.07 -20.83 -26.49
CA LYS A 576 -7.13 -21.11 -27.47
C LYS A 576 -8.52 -21.09 -26.83
N GLN A 577 -8.64 -21.68 -25.64
CA GLN A 577 -9.91 -21.77 -24.92
C GLN A 577 -10.16 -20.56 -24.03
N ARG A 578 -9.13 -20.09 -23.32
CA ARG A 578 -9.21 -18.89 -22.48
C ARG A 578 -7.83 -18.35 -22.14
N LYS A 579 -7.66 -17.04 -22.27
CA LYS A 579 -6.51 -16.33 -21.70
C LYS A 579 -6.70 -16.12 -20.19
N GLY A 580 -5.84 -16.71 -19.37
CA GLY A 580 -5.93 -16.66 -17.91
C GLY A 580 -5.88 -15.24 -17.34
N LEU A 581 -6.66 -14.97 -16.29
CA LEU A 581 -6.69 -13.69 -15.59
C LEU A 581 -5.31 -13.29 -15.04
N LEU A 582 -4.56 -14.23 -14.45
CA LEU A 582 -3.21 -13.96 -13.93
C LEU A 582 -2.24 -13.62 -15.06
N THR A 583 -2.32 -14.31 -16.19
CA THR A 583 -1.54 -13.99 -17.39
C THR A 583 -1.79 -12.56 -17.85
N GLN A 584 -3.05 -12.14 -17.92
CA GLN A 584 -3.41 -10.77 -18.30
C GLN A 584 -2.87 -9.73 -17.30
N ILE A 585 -3.03 -9.96 -15.99
CA ILE A 585 -2.46 -9.08 -14.95
C ILE A 585 -0.94 -8.96 -15.10
N LEU A 586 -0.23 -10.09 -15.27
CA LEU A 586 1.22 -10.10 -15.43
C LEU A 586 1.66 -9.39 -16.71
N GLU A 587 0.95 -9.57 -17.82
CA GLU A 587 1.23 -8.87 -19.08
C GLU A 587 1.10 -7.35 -18.92
N GLU A 588 0.03 -6.87 -18.29
CA GLU A 588 -0.16 -5.44 -18.01
C GLU A 588 0.95 -4.89 -17.11
N LEU A 589 1.28 -5.59 -16.02
CA LEU A 589 2.33 -5.18 -15.08
C LEU A 589 3.71 -5.13 -15.75
N LEU A 590 4.08 -6.17 -16.51
CA LEU A 590 5.39 -6.25 -17.16
C LEU A 590 5.51 -5.28 -18.34
N THR A 591 4.43 -5.09 -19.10
CA THR A 591 4.38 -4.10 -20.21
C THR A 591 4.52 -2.69 -19.65
N ALA A 592 3.74 -2.34 -18.63
CA ALA A 592 3.85 -1.05 -17.95
C ALA A 592 5.26 -0.85 -17.36
N ARG A 593 5.89 -1.92 -16.84
CA ARG A 593 7.25 -1.83 -16.28
C ARG A 593 8.27 -1.56 -17.37
N LYS A 594 8.15 -2.24 -18.51
CA LYS A 594 9.02 -2.04 -19.67
C LYS A 594 8.91 -0.60 -20.19
N GLN A 595 7.68 -0.07 -20.25
CA GLN A 595 7.43 1.32 -20.63
C GLN A 595 8.04 2.30 -19.63
N ALA A 596 7.79 2.13 -18.32
CA ALA A 596 8.36 2.98 -17.28
C ALA A 596 9.90 2.97 -17.30
N LYS A 597 10.54 1.82 -17.56
CA LYS A 597 12.00 1.74 -17.73
C LYS A 597 12.51 2.49 -18.97
N ARG A 598 11.77 2.45 -20.09
CA ARG A 598 12.12 3.18 -21.31
C ARG A 598 12.03 4.69 -21.10
N GLU A 599 10.94 5.15 -20.50
CA GLU A 599 10.74 6.56 -20.14
C GLU A 599 11.82 7.02 -19.15
N LEU A 600 12.13 6.21 -18.13
CA LEU A 600 13.16 6.51 -17.14
C LEU A 600 14.55 6.71 -17.77
N ALA A 601 14.86 5.95 -18.83
CA ALA A 601 16.17 6.01 -19.49
C ALA A 601 16.39 7.33 -20.25
N VAL A 602 15.33 7.96 -20.76
CA VAL A 602 15.41 9.20 -21.55
C VAL A 602 15.03 10.45 -20.75
N GLU A 603 14.37 10.29 -19.60
CA GLU A 603 13.94 11.41 -18.76
C GLU A 603 15.15 12.14 -18.15
N THR A 604 15.07 13.48 -18.07
CA THR A 604 16.12 14.34 -17.52
C THR A 604 15.68 15.03 -16.24
N ASP A 605 14.37 15.28 -16.09
CA ASP A 605 13.81 15.90 -14.90
C ASP A 605 13.95 14.95 -13.69
N PRO A 606 14.65 15.38 -12.61
CA PRO A 606 14.88 14.53 -11.44
C PRO A 606 13.60 14.04 -10.78
N PHE A 607 12.54 14.87 -10.79
CA PHE A 607 11.27 14.54 -10.19
C PHE A 607 10.56 13.43 -10.99
N LYS A 608 10.40 13.60 -12.30
CA LYS A 608 9.85 12.56 -13.17
C LYS A 608 10.68 11.28 -13.15
N LYS A 609 12.01 11.37 -13.05
CA LYS A 609 12.88 10.19 -12.85
C LYS A 609 12.53 9.43 -11.57
N ALA A 610 12.34 10.11 -10.46
CA ALA A 610 11.97 9.49 -9.19
C ALA A 610 10.61 8.78 -9.32
N VAL A 611 9.61 9.45 -9.89
CA VAL A 611 8.27 8.86 -10.15
C VAL A 611 8.38 7.62 -11.05
N LEU A 612 9.09 7.71 -12.17
CA LEU A 612 9.25 6.58 -13.11
C LEU A 612 10.01 5.40 -12.47
N ASN A 613 11.01 5.69 -11.64
CA ASN A 613 11.71 4.65 -10.89
C ASN A 613 10.80 3.99 -9.84
N GLY A 614 10.03 4.78 -9.09
CA GLY A 614 9.03 4.27 -8.14
C GLY A 614 8.01 3.39 -8.82
N ARG A 615 7.51 3.82 -9.99
CA ARG A 615 6.58 3.07 -10.83
C ARG A 615 7.16 1.73 -11.28
N GLN A 616 8.38 1.69 -11.83
CA GLN A 616 8.97 0.42 -12.28
C GLN A 616 9.24 -0.55 -11.12
N LEU A 617 9.65 -0.04 -9.94
CA LEU A 617 9.83 -0.86 -8.74
C LEU A 617 8.49 -1.42 -8.24
N ALA A 618 7.44 -0.60 -8.20
CA ALA A 618 6.11 -1.03 -7.80
C ALA A 618 5.56 -2.14 -8.70
N LEU A 619 5.74 -2.00 -10.02
CA LEU A 619 5.35 -2.99 -11.00
C LEU A 619 6.16 -4.29 -10.85
N LYS A 620 7.47 -4.20 -10.60
CA LYS A 620 8.33 -5.37 -10.32
C LYS A 620 7.85 -6.14 -9.09
N ILE A 621 7.63 -5.44 -7.98
CA ILE A 621 7.21 -6.05 -6.71
C ILE A 621 5.84 -6.70 -6.87
N SER A 622 4.90 -6.03 -7.56
CA SER A 622 3.56 -6.56 -7.81
C SER A 622 3.60 -7.82 -8.66
N ALA A 623 4.37 -7.82 -9.76
CA ALA A 623 4.51 -8.99 -10.63
C ALA A 623 5.12 -10.19 -9.90
N ASN A 624 6.19 -9.97 -9.14
CA ASN A 624 6.85 -11.04 -8.36
C ASN A 624 5.95 -11.59 -7.24
N SER A 625 5.03 -10.78 -6.72
CA SER A 625 4.12 -11.20 -5.64
C SER A 625 3.00 -12.13 -6.13
N VAL A 626 2.65 -12.13 -7.43
CA VAL A 626 1.54 -12.93 -7.98
C VAL A 626 1.71 -14.42 -7.65
N TYR A 627 2.89 -14.99 -7.92
CA TYR A 627 3.21 -16.38 -7.60
C TYR A 627 3.14 -16.67 -6.09
N GLY A 628 3.77 -15.83 -5.26
CA GLY A 628 3.84 -16.06 -3.82
C GLY A 628 2.47 -16.12 -3.16
N LEU A 629 1.47 -15.50 -3.78
CA LEU A 629 0.11 -15.45 -3.29
C LEU A 629 -0.74 -16.66 -3.68
N THR A 630 -0.48 -17.28 -4.83
CA THR A 630 -1.12 -18.56 -5.17
C THR A 630 -0.62 -19.66 -4.23
N GLY A 631 0.63 -19.59 -3.77
CA GLY A 631 1.22 -20.53 -2.82
C GLY A 631 0.98 -20.22 -1.33
N ALA A 632 0.34 -19.12 -0.98
CA ALA A 632 0.13 -18.72 0.41
C ALA A 632 -1.11 -19.40 1.02
N THR A 633 -0.91 -20.52 1.72
CA THR A 633 -1.98 -21.27 2.42
C THR A 633 -2.69 -20.43 3.48
N VAL A 634 -1.94 -19.59 4.20
CA VAL A 634 -2.48 -18.55 5.08
C VAL A 634 -2.80 -17.30 4.24
N GLY A 635 -3.94 -17.33 3.55
CA GLY A 635 -4.38 -16.26 2.64
C GLY A 635 -5.83 -16.41 2.18
N LYS A 636 -6.32 -15.44 1.41
CA LYS A 636 -7.72 -15.41 0.95
C LYS A 636 -8.03 -16.28 -0.28
N VAL A 637 -7.06 -16.49 -1.17
CA VAL A 637 -7.28 -17.18 -2.45
C VAL A 637 -6.10 -18.12 -2.79
N PRO A 638 -5.75 -19.08 -1.91
CA PRO A 638 -4.70 -20.04 -2.20
C PRO A 638 -5.06 -20.91 -3.42
N CYS A 639 -4.07 -21.25 -4.23
CA CYS A 639 -4.17 -22.24 -5.30
C CYS A 639 -2.83 -22.94 -5.48
N LEU A 640 -2.64 -23.99 -4.67
CA LEU A 640 -1.43 -24.82 -4.71
C LEU A 640 -1.14 -25.40 -6.10
N PRO A 641 -2.12 -25.86 -6.90
CA PRO A 641 -1.87 -26.35 -8.26
C PRO A 641 -1.08 -25.37 -9.14
N ILE A 642 -1.35 -24.06 -9.02
CA ILE A 642 -0.60 -23.04 -9.77
C ILE A 642 0.81 -22.91 -9.21
N ALA A 643 0.95 -22.85 -7.88
CA ALA A 643 2.25 -22.68 -7.23
C ALA A 643 3.19 -23.88 -7.50
N SER A 644 2.73 -25.10 -7.27
CA SER A 644 3.50 -26.33 -7.49
C SER A 644 3.82 -26.57 -8.97
N SER A 645 2.87 -26.28 -9.87
CA SER A 645 3.14 -26.34 -11.31
C SER A 645 4.21 -25.33 -11.72
N THR A 646 4.17 -24.11 -11.16
CA THR A 646 5.16 -23.08 -11.44
C THR A 646 6.55 -23.49 -10.99
N THR A 647 6.70 -24.01 -9.77
CA THR A 647 8.01 -24.49 -9.28
C THR A 647 8.49 -25.70 -10.06
N SER A 648 7.60 -26.63 -10.43
CA SER A 648 7.95 -27.83 -11.19
C SER A 648 8.45 -27.51 -12.60
N TYR A 649 7.84 -26.53 -13.29
CA TYR A 649 8.40 -25.99 -14.53
C TYR A 649 9.78 -25.36 -14.29
N GLY A 650 9.95 -24.57 -13.22
CA GLY A 650 11.24 -23.98 -12.86
C GLY A 650 12.34 -25.03 -12.71
N ARG A 651 12.07 -26.13 -11.98
CA ARG A 651 12.99 -27.26 -11.82
C ARG A 651 13.36 -27.90 -13.16
N LYS A 652 12.39 -28.13 -14.05
CA LYS A 652 12.68 -28.68 -15.39
C LYS A 652 13.49 -27.71 -16.25
N MET A 653 13.23 -26.40 -16.15
CA MET A 653 13.92 -25.39 -16.95
C MET A 653 15.39 -25.24 -16.55
N ILE A 654 15.71 -25.23 -15.25
CA ILE A 654 17.10 -25.12 -14.79
C ILE A 654 17.93 -26.37 -15.18
N GLU A 655 17.36 -27.57 -15.03
CA GLU A 655 18.02 -28.81 -15.46
C GLU A 655 18.22 -28.87 -16.97
N LYS A 656 17.22 -28.43 -17.75
CA LYS A 656 17.33 -28.32 -19.21
C LYS A 656 18.42 -27.32 -19.60
N LYS A 657 18.45 -26.14 -18.97
CA LYS A 657 19.48 -25.11 -19.22
C LYS A 657 20.89 -25.65 -18.94
N LYS A 658 21.06 -26.36 -17.83
CA LYS A 658 22.31 -27.02 -17.50
C LYS A 658 22.74 -27.99 -18.61
N ALA A 659 21.85 -28.91 -18.98
CA ALA A 659 22.14 -29.93 -19.98
C ALA A 659 22.45 -29.31 -21.36
N GLU A 660 21.73 -28.26 -21.78
CA GLU A 660 21.97 -27.59 -23.07
C GLU A 660 23.32 -26.88 -23.11
N VAL A 661 23.70 -26.17 -22.04
CA VAL A 661 25.00 -25.49 -21.95
C VAL A 661 26.14 -26.51 -21.99
N GLU A 662 26.07 -27.55 -21.16
CA GLU A 662 27.12 -28.58 -21.08
C GLU A 662 27.21 -29.44 -22.36
N ALA A 663 26.11 -29.58 -23.11
CA ALA A 663 26.12 -30.30 -24.39
C ALA A 663 26.62 -29.44 -25.57
N LYS A 664 26.26 -28.15 -25.62
CA LYS A 664 26.62 -27.26 -26.74
C LYS A 664 28.08 -26.83 -26.68
N TYR A 665 28.53 -26.35 -25.53
CA TYR A 665 29.85 -25.73 -25.38
C TYR A 665 30.92 -26.77 -25.01
N THR A 666 31.26 -27.62 -25.98
CA THR A 666 32.22 -28.72 -25.83
C THR A 666 33.35 -28.63 -26.85
N ILE A 667 34.48 -29.26 -26.55
CA ILE A 667 35.61 -29.41 -27.48
C ILE A 667 35.15 -30.13 -28.76
N ALA A 668 34.26 -31.11 -28.63
CA ALA A 668 33.70 -31.85 -29.76
C ALA A 668 32.92 -30.95 -30.74
N ASN A 669 32.30 -29.87 -30.24
CA ASN A 669 31.56 -28.90 -31.04
C ASN A 669 32.42 -27.71 -31.50
N GLY A 670 33.75 -27.78 -31.32
CA GLY A 670 34.70 -26.77 -31.80
C GLY A 670 34.98 -25.62 -30.83
N TYR A 671 34.54 -25.71 -29.57
CA TYR A 671 34.92 -24.76 -28.53
C TYR A 671 36.28 -25.13 -27.92
N SER A 672 36.91 -24.18 -27.22
CA SER A 672 38.26 -24.38 -26.66
C SER A 672 38.31 -25.33 -25.46
N HIS A 673 37.20 -25.45 -24.73
CA HIS A 673 37.08 -26.28 -23.53
C HIS A 673 35.66 -26.85 -23.43
N ASP A 674 35.50 -27.86 -22.58
CA ASP A 674 34.18 -28.33 -22.17
C ASP A 674 33.65 -27.43 -21.05
N ALA A 675 32.54 -26.75 -21.33
CA ALA A 675 31.86 -25.93 -20.35
C ALA A 675 31.24 -26.80 -19.26
N GLN A 676 31.28 -26.29 -18.03
CA GLN A 676 30.73 -26.97 -16.86
C GLN A 676 29.84 -26.02 -16.08
N VAL A 677 28.63 -26.44 -15.72
CA VAL A 677 27.80 -25.71 -14.76
C VAL A 677 28.26 -26.09 -13.36
N ILE A 678 28.92 -25.14 -12.70
CA ILE A 678 29.55 -25.37 -11.39
C ILE A 678 28.62 -25.05 -10.22
N TYR A 679 27.55 -24.29 -10.45
CA TYR A 679 26.52 -23.96 -9.48
C TYR A 679 25.25 -23.50 -10.19
N GLY A 680 24.13 -23.55 -9.49
CA GLY A 680 22.88 -22.94 -9.93
C GLY A 680 21.88 -22.85 -8.79
N ASP A 681 21.16 -21.74 -8.74
CA ASP A 681 20.13 -21.48 -7.74
C ASP A 681 18.87 -21.01 -8.45
N THR A 682 17.83 -21.85 -8.42
CA THR A 682 16.46 -21.57 -8.86
C THR A 682 16.31 -21.16 -10.32
N ASP A 683 16.76 -19.97 -10.69
CA ASP A 683 16.64 -19.33 -11.99
C ASP A 683 17.99 -18.97 -12.63
N SER A 684 19.10 -19.18 -11.92
CA SER A 684 20.45 -18.86 -12.37
C SER A 684 21.35 -20.10 -12.47
N VAL A 685 22.25 -20.10 -13.47
CA VAL A 685 23.33 -21.09 -13.61
C VAL A 685 24.67 -20.37 -13.78
N MET A 686 25.69 -20.90 -13.12
CA MET A 686 27.05 -20.37 -13.11
C MET A 686 27.93 -21.30 -13.94
N VAL A 687 28.33 -20.82 -15.11
CA VAL A 687 28.98 -21.59 -16.16
C VAL A 687 30.46 -21.28 -16.20
N LYS A 688 31.29 -22.32 -16.08
CA LYS A 688 32.72 -22.28 -16.30
C LYS A 688 33.00 -22.69 -17.75
N PHE A 689 33.21 -21.71 -18.64
CA PHE A 689 33.58 -21.97 -20.04
C PHE A 689 35.06 -22.36 -20.22
N GLY A 690 35.92 -22.19 -19.21
CA GLY A 690 37.34 -22.60 -19.25
C GLY A 690 38.31 -21.58 -19.84
N VAL A 691 37.83 -20.59 -20.60
CA VAL A 691 38.65 -19.46 -21.08
C VAL A 691 39.19 -18.62 -19.92
N LYS A 692 40.38 -18.04 -20.07
CA LYS A 692 41.03 -17.22 -19.03
C LYS A 692 40.70 -15.73 -19.17
N GLU A 693 40.48 -15.27 -20.40
CA GLU A 693 40.21 -13.88 -20.71
C GLU A 693 38.73 -13.55 -20.47
N LEU A 694 38.48 -12.47 -19.71
CA LEU A 694 37.12 -12.06 -19.36
C LEU A 694 36.28 -11.69 -20.59
N ALA A 695 36.89 -11.00 -21.56
CA ALA A 695 36.18 -10.57 -22.78
C ALA A 695 35.67 -11.77 -23.60
N GLU A 696 36.42 -12.87 -23.65
CA GLU A 696 35.99 -14.10 -24.32
C GLU A 696 34.86 -14.78 -23.55
N ALA A 697 34.95 -14.82 -22.22
CA ALA A 697 33.92 -15.39 -21.36
C ALA A 697 32.58 -14.63 -21.52
N MET A 698 32.62 -13.29 -21.54
CA MET A 698 31.43 -12.46 -21.75
C MET A 698 30.80 -12.68 -23.14
N LYS A 699 31.61 -12.94 -24.17
CA LYS A 699 31.10 -13.24 -25.52
C LYS A 699 30.39 -14.59 -25.56
N LEU A 700 30.96 -15.61 -24.92
CA LEU A 700 30.33 -16.93 -24.77
C LEU A 700 29.07 -16.87 -23.89
N GLU A 701 29.08 -16.02 -22.85
CA GLU A 701 27.92 -15.75 -22.00
C GLU A 701 26.76 -15.17 -22.81
N GLU A 702 27.02 -14.12 -23.62
CA GLU A 702 26.00 -13.53 -24.48
C GLU A 702 25.48 -14.52 -25.53
N GLU A 703 26.35 -15.34 -26.12
CA GLU A 703 25.95 -16.40 -27.06
C GLU A 703 25.11 -17.50 -26.38
N ALA A 704 25.41 -17.84 -25.13
CA ALA A 704 24.68 -18.85 -24.36
C ALA A 704 23.35 -18.34 -23.80
N ALA A 705 23.22 -17.03 -23.58
CA ALA A 705 21.98 -16.41 -23.14
C ALA A 705 20.94 -16.27 -24.26
N GLN A 706 21.40 -16.12 -25.51
CA GLN A 706 20.58 -16.04 -26.73
C GLN A 706 20.08 -17.41 -27.16
#